data_AF-A0AAW0KEJ5-F1
#
_entry.id   AF-A0AAW0KEJ5-F1
#
_cell.length_a   1.000
_cell.length_b   1.000
_cell.length_c   1.000
_cell.angle_alpha   90.00
_cell.angle_beta   90.00
_cell.angle_gamma   90.00
#
_symmetry.space_group_name_H-M   'P 1'
#
loop_
_entity.id
_entity.type
_entity.pdbx_description
1 polymer ?
#
loop_
_entity_poly.entity_id
_entity_poly.type
_entity_poly.pdbx_seq_one_letter_code
_entity_poly.pdbx_strand_id
1 'polypeptide(L)'
;MFTAEILFYKSSSIAIKRCPAILITKLDTCVVHNVNLLRENGVPESNIRALLKQNPRVIVSYRLKEILEKVKEIGFNPLKFRFVHAVYAMVGVNKSKWERKVKAYKRWGLSEEEILSAFRMSPHCLLASEDKIMRIMDFLVNKMGLEASLIVKRPELVSNSLEKRLIPRASVIEVLLSKGLVVKKNIYFPTMFQSSEKSFLQKFVTPYREEVSDLLKLYKEKLDLSKMTTKQNILLFLPSAKNMSMLLVESNPDATDFGIPYPTYLHLAKDIDVFIRQDRMRKLERLNHMLEDQLLNLVSMLAGCLSVFFNTIDLASSKELYEVFSVHSKGLHPHRMEMRVLVMHLHKLQKIHGRMSGDLNHERVLNSLLLLLLQIPHNSSTKSFTKLQPPLSLSYLSLTMEFITVTQLFFSTLLVCLVCLNANTLQTYIVHLHPNGMTSSLFTSKLHWHLSFLERTVASQEDPSLRLLYSYHTAMEGFAAQLSEAEVKSLKNLPDVIAIRPDRRLQIHTTYSYKFLGLNPARGGAWYKSGFGRGTIIGVLDTGVWPESPSFVDHGMPPVPKKWRGICQEGQSFSSSNCNRKLIGARFFTEGHRVASKSSVPNIVEEYVSPRDSHGHGTHTSSTAGGTSVPMASVFGNGAGVARGMAPGAHIAMYKVCWYTGCYSSDIMAAMDAAIRDGVDILSLSLGGFPLPIYEDSIAIGSFRAMEHGISVICAAGNNGPVESSVSNEAPWISTIGASTLDRRFPAIVRMGNGQTLYGESMYPGNHFKTTGRDLELVYVTGGDRGSEFCFKRSLPRDKVRGKLVICDRGANGRAEKGQVVKEAGGAAMILANTAINLEEDSVDVHVLPATSVGFDESVRLKAYINSTMKPMARIEFEGTEIGKSRGPAVAQFSSRGPSFTNPSILKPDVIAPGVNIIAAWPQNLGPTGLPEDSRRVNFTVMSGTSMACPHVSGIAALIHSVHPKWTPAAIKSALMTTADITDHSGKPIMDGDIPAGVFAIGAGHVNPGKAIDPGLIYDIRPDEYITHLCTLGYRTTEIFSITHRNVSCHEVLLMNRGFSLNYPSISVTFKHGMRIKMIQRRLTNVGSPNSIYSLEVTAPEGVKVRVKPHRLIFKHINQSLSYKVWFISRKNTGTETTRFAQGDLKWVHHNNSFYRVRSPISVTWKGKEY
;
A
#
# COMPACT_ATOMS: atom_id res chain seq x y z
N MET A 1 -6.15 23.96 -34.44
CA MET A 1 -5.50 22.75 -33.91
C MET A 1 -5.51 22.67 -32.37
N PHE A 2 -4.90 23.60 -31.63
CA PHE A 2 -4.67 23.45 -30.17
C PHE A 2 -5.90 23.33 -29.22
N THR A 3 -7.10 23.81 -29.57
CA THR A 3 -8.27 23.83 -28.67
C THR A 3 -9.04 22.51 -28.57
N ALA A 4 -8.53 21.42 -29.18
CA ALA A 4 -9.18 20.11 -29.22
C ALA A 4 -8.55 19.06 -28.29
N GLU A 5 -7.25 19.12 -28.02
CA GLU A 5 -6.53 17.96 -27.44
C GLU A 5 -6.85 17.68 -25.96
N ILE A 6 -7.10 18.71 -25.16
CA ILE A 6 -7.26 18.62 -23.69
C ILE A 6 -8.60 17.96 -23.28
N LEU A 7 -9.63 18.02 -24.12
CA LEU A 7 -10.90 17.33 -23.89
C LEU A 7 -10.91 15.89 -24.40
N PHE A 8 -10.11 15.63 -25.44
CA PHE A 8 -9.99 14.31 -26.00
C PHE A 8 -9.26 13.37 -25.07
N TYR A 9 -7.93 13.41 -24.90
CA TYR A 9 -7.12 12.28 -24.37
C TYR A 9 -7.80 11.25 -23.44
N LYS A 10 -8.30 11.66 -22.25
CA LYS A 10 -8.95 10.75 -21.26
C LYS A 10 -10.40 10.35 -21.61
N SER A 11 -11.12 11.17 -22.38
CA SER A 11 -12.46 10.87 -22.93
C SER A 11 -12.38 10.12 -24.26
N SER A 12 -11.29 10.33 -25.00
CA SER A 12 -11.01 9.89 -26.37
C SER A 12 -10.82 8.40 -26.46
N SER A 13 -10.08 7.78 -25.53
CA SER A 13 -10.00 6.32 -25.42
C SER A 13 -11.39 5.66 -25.34
N ILE A 14 -12.29 6.22 -24.53
CA ILE A 14 -13.67 5.74 -24.37
C ILE A 14 -14.52 6.08 -25.61
N ALA A 15 -14.37 7.29 -26.15
CA ALA A 15 -15.09 7.77 -27.32
C ALA A 15 -14.77 6.96 -28.58
N ILE A 16 -13.49 6.69 -28.83
CA ILE A 16 -12.97 5.89 -29.95
C ILE A 16 -13.40 4.43 -29.79
N LYS A 17 -13.28 3.84 -28.58
CA LYS A 17 -13.80 2.48 -28.31
C LYS A 17 -15.31 2.35 -28.58
N ARG A 18 -16.09 3.39 -28.28
CA ARG A 18 -17.56 3.42 -28.49
C ARG A 18 -17.98 3.90 -29.88
N CYS A 19 -17.11 4.58 -30.62
CA CYS A 19 -17.34 5.07 -31.97
C CYS A 19 -16.03 5.10 -32.78
N PRO A 20 -15.59 3.93 -33.30
CA PRO A 20 -14.38 3.84 -34.12
C PRO A 20 -14.39 4.73 -35.37
N ALA A 21 -15.58 5.15 -35.83
CA ALA A 21 -15.74 6.12 -36.91
C ALA A 21 -14.95 7.43 -36.70
N ILE A 22 -14.65 7.82 -35.45
CA ILE A 22 -13.79 8.97 -35.13
C ILE A 22 -12.40 8.84 -35.77
N LEU A 23 -11.85 7.63 -35.90
CA LEU A 23 -10.52 7.39 -36.48
C LEU A 23 -10.47 7.51 -38.00
N ILE A 24 -11.61 7.40 -38.68
CA ILE A 24 -11.74 7.47 -40.15
C ILE A 24 -12.44 8.75 -40.63
N THR A 25 -12.92 9.58 -39.70
CA THR A 25 -13.57 10.86 -40.00
C THR A 25 -12.51 11.97 -39.95
N LYS A 26 -12.52 12.90 -40.92
CA LYS A 26 -11.58 14.04 -40.95
C LYS A 26 -11.64 14.84 -39.64
N LEU A 27 -10.55 14.81 -38.88
CA LEU A 27 -10.50 15.32 -37.51
C LEU A 27 -10.79 16.83 -37.46
N ASP A 28 -10.05 17.63 -38.23
CA ASP A 28 -10.19 19.09 -38.21
C ASP A 28 -11.53 19.59 -38.77
N THR A 29 -11.97 19.05 -39.91
CA THR A 29 -13.15 19.56 -40.63
C THR A 29 -14.48 19.00 -40.14
N CYS A 30 -14.48 18.01 -39.24
CA CYS A 30 -15.70 17.43 -38.68
C CYS A 30 -15.65 17.38 -37.16
N VAL A 31 -14.71 16.65 -36.57
CA VAL A 31 -14.68 16.40 -35.12
C VAL A 31 -14.37 17.66 -34.32
N VAL A 32 -13.32 18.38 -34.71
CA VAL A 32 -12.92 19.65 -34.06
C VAL A 32 -13.95 20.74 -34.32
N HIS A 33 -14.41 20.87 -35.57
CA HIS A 33 -15.49 21.79 -35.95
C HIS A 33 -16.75 21.58 -35.11
N ASN A 34 -17.22 20.34 -34.97
CA ASN A 34 -18.43 20.00 -34.21
C ASN A 34 -18.30 20.26 -32.69
N VAL A 35 -17.11 20.08 -32.11
CA VAL A 35 -16.87 20.41 -30.70
C VAL A 35 -16.86 21.93 -30.49
N ASN A 36 -16.27 22.71 -31.41
CA ASN A 36 -16.34 24.17 -31.36
C ASN A 36 -17.77 24.68 -31.53
N LEU A 37 -18.53 24.10 -32.46
CA LEU A 37 -19.93 24.43 -32.69
C LEU A 37 -20.79 24.22 -31.42
N LEU A 38 -20.52 23.20 -30.61
CA LEU A 38 -21.18 23.00 -29.31
C LEU A 38 -20.84 24.11 -28.31
N ARG A 39 -19.57 24.56 -28.25
CA ARG A 39 -19.12 25.67 -27.39
C ARG A 39 -19.77 26.99 -27.80
N GLU A 40 -19.73 27.31 -29.09
CA GLU A 40 -20.36 28.51 -29.68
C GLU A 40 -21.87 28.55 -29.42
N ASN A 41 -22.52 27.40 -29.36
CA ASN A 41 -23.94 27.28 -29.03
C ASN A 41 -24.25 27.36 -27.52
N GLY A 42 -23.25 27.59 -26.66
CA GLY A 42 -23.40 27.81 -25.22
C GLY A 42 -23.42 26.54 -24.37
N VAL A 43 -22.94 25.40 -24.88
CA VAL A 43 -22.93 24.13 -24.12
C VAL A 43 -21.73 24.09 -23.17
N PRO A 44 -21.92 23.90 -21.85
CA PRO A 44 -20.83 23.82 -20.87
C PRO A 44 -19.85 22.66 -21.14
N GLU A 45 -18.56 22.88 -20.87
CA GLU A 45 -17.51 21.87 -21.10
C GLU A 45 -17.69 20.57 -20.30
N SER A 46 -18.35 20.62 -19.13
CA SER A 46 -18.78 19.43 -18.39
C SER A 46 -19.77 18.58 -19.20
N ASN A 47 -20.75 19.23 -19.86
CA ASN A 47 -21.77 18.58 -20.68
C ASN A 47 -21.16 18.06 -21.99
N ILE A 48 -20.26 18.81 -22.64
CA ILE A 48 -19.51 18.35 -23.83
C ILE A 48 -18.66 17.12 -23.47
N ARG A 49 -17.92 17.13 -22.35
CA ARG A 49 -17.12 15.98 -21.90
C ARG A 49 -17.98 14.75 -21.57
N ALA A 50 -19.15 14.94 -20.97
CA ALA A 50 -20.09 13.86 -20.71
C ALA A 50 -20.69 13.29 -22.01
N LEU A 51 -21.04 14.16 -22.98
CA LEU A 51 -21.49 13.78 -24.31
C LEU A 51 -20.44 12.95 -25.06
N LEU A 52 -19.16 13.36 -25.03
CA LEU A 52 -18.04 12.62 -25.62
C LEU A 52 -17.86 11.22 -25.02
N LYS A 53 -18.00 11.06 -23.71
CA LYS A 53 -17.88 9.75 -23.02
C LYS A 53 -19.08 8.84 -23.26
N GLN A 54 -20.29 9.40 -23.21
CA GLN A 54 -21.52 8.62 -23.27
C GLN A 54 -21.93 8.31 -24.71
N ASN A 55 -21.94 9.33 -25.58
CA ASN A 55 -22.53 9.28 -26.91
C ASN A 55 -21.62 9.95 -27.98
N PRO A 56 -20.40 9.42 -28.21
CA PRO A 56 -19.41 10.00 -29.14
C PRO A 56 -19.85 10.07 -30.60
N ARG A 57 -20.98 9.46 -31.00
CA ARG A 57 -21.52 9.58 -32.36
C ARG A 57 -21.97 11.00 -32.75
N VAL A 58 -22.19 11.89 -31.78
CA VAL A 58 -22.64 13.26 -32.07
C VAL A 58 -21.57 14.08 -32.80
N ILE A 59 -20.31 13.96 -32.37
CA ILE A 59 -19.20 14.77 -32.90
C ILE A 59 -18.72 14.35 -34.30
N VAL A 60 -19.15 13.19 -34.80
CA VAL A 60 -18.90 12.74 -36.19
C VAL A 60 -20.11 12.99 -37.12
N SER A 61 -21.13 13.72 -36.64
CA SER A 61 -22.29 14.08 -37.46
C SER A 61 -22.01 15.30 -38.32
N TYR A 62 -22.04 15.16 -39.65
CA TYR A 62 -21.98 16.30 -40.58
C TYR A 62 -23.21 17.23 -40.50
N ARG A 63 -24.29 16.80 -39.83
CA ARG A 63 -25.54 17.56 -39.68
C ARG A 63 -25.68 18.23 -38.32
N LEU A 64 -24.60 18.34 -37.53
CA LEU A 64 -24.69 18.84 -36.14
C LEU A 64 -25.25 20.27 -36.05
N LYS A 65 -24.96 21.14 -37.03
CA LYS A 65 -25.50 22.50 -37.08
C LYS A 65 -27.03 22.53 -37.18
N GLU A 66 -27.60 21.85 -38.18
CA GLU A 66 -29.05 21.67 -38.33
C GLU A 66 -29.70 21.09 -37.06
N ILE A 67 -29.02 20.14 -36.40
CA ILE A 67 -29.50 19.50 -35.18
C ILE A 67 -29.51 20.49 -34.01
N LEU A 68 -28.48 21.32 -33.84
CA LEU A 68 -28.40 22.31 -32.77
C LEU A 68 -29.44 23.41 -32.93
N GLU A 69 -29.64 23.89 -34.16
CA GLU A 69 -30.72 24.82 -34.52
C GLU A 69 -32.07 24.20 -34.19
N LYS A 70 -32.35 22.96 -34.62
CA LYS A 70 -33.64 22.31 -34.36
C LYS A 70 -33.89 22.00 -32.89
N VAL A 71 -32.85 21.63 -32.13
CA VAL A 71 -32.95 21.41 -30.66
C VAL A 71 -33.21 22.73 -29.92
N LYS A 72 -32.69 23.86 -30.40
CA LYS A 72 -33.03 25.19 -29.88
C LYS A 72 -34.47 25.59 -30.22
N GLU A 73 -34.94 25.36 -31.44
CA GLU A 73 -36.36 25.58 -31.83
C GLU A 73 -37.35 24.79 -30.97
N ILE A 74 -37.00 23.55 -30.57
CA ILE A 74 -37.82 22.72 -29.67
C ILE A 74 -37.81 23.26 -28.22
N GLY A 75 -36.99 24.27 -27.90
CA GLY A 75 -36.99 24.97 -26.61
C GLY A 75 -36.04 24.38 -25.56
N PHE A 76 -34.98 23.66 -25.95
CA PHE A 76 -33.97 23.17 -25.00
C PHE A 76 -32.92 24.23 -24.63
N ASN A 77 -32.64 24.39 -23.34
CA ASN A 77 -31.61 25.30 -22.82
C ASN A 77 -30.19 24.67 -22.91
N PRO A 78 -29.23 25.24 -23.68
CA PRO A 78 -27.87 24.72 -23.84
C PRO A 78 -27.07 24.49 -22.55
N LEU A 79 -27.37 25.25 -21.50
CA LEU A 79 -26.68 25.16 -20.20
C LEU A 79 -27.06 23.89 -19.41
N LYS A 80 -28.23 23.29 -19.69
CA LYS A 80 -28.74 22.13 -18.94
C LYS A 80 -28.35 20.81 -19.61
N PHE A 81 -28.01 19.80 -18.81
CA PHE A 81 -27.56 18.50 -19.31
C PHE A 81 -28.56 17.77 -20.24
N ARG A 82 -29.88 18.05 -20.12
CA ARG A 82 -30.90 17.51 -21.05
C ARG A 82 -30.69 17.97 -22.50
N PHE A 83 -30.06 19.11 -22.75
CA PHE A 83 -29.73 19.58 -24.10
C PHE A 83 -28.82 18.60 -24.84
N VAL A 84 -27.74 18.13 -24.22
CA VAL A 84 -26.82 17.18 -24.89
C VAL A 84 -27.45 15.81 -25.12
N HIS A 85 -28.46 15.41 -24.31
CA HIS A 85 -29.29 14.23 -24.61
C HIS A 85 -30.22 14.45 -25.81
N ALA A 86 -30.81 15.64 -25.96
CA ALA A 86 -31.64 15.99 -27.11
C ALA A 86 -30.83 16.05 -28.41
N VAL A 87 -29.64 16.68 -28.38
CA VAL A 87 -28.71 16.68 -29.50
C VAL A 87 -28.35 15.25 -29.92
N TYR A 88 -28.00 14.37 -28.97
CA TYR A 88 -27.75 12.96 -29.26
C TYR A 88 -28.94 12.25 -29.91
N ALA A 89 -30.15 12.41 -29.34
CA ALA A 89 -31.34 11.75 -29.83
C ALA A 89 -31.69 12.15 -31.28
N MET A 90 -31.38 13.40 -31.65
CA MET A 90 -31.64 13.96 -32.97
C MET A 90 -30.63 13.57 -34.06
N VAL A 91 -29.45 13.03 -33.72
CA VAL A 91 -28.43 12.60 -34.72
C VAL A 91 -28.98 11.58 -35.72
N GLY A 92 -29.85 10.67 -35.28
CA GLY A 92 -30.47 9.64 -36.13
C GLY A 92 -31.75 10.08 -36.86
N VAL A 93 -32.20 11.32 -36.64
CA VAL A 93 -33.51 11.83 -37.06
C VAL A 93 -33.32 12.83 -38.21
N ASN A 94 -33.97 12.56 -39.34
CA ASN A 94 -34.10 13.49 -40.45
C ASN A 94 -35.55 14.00 -40.50
N LYS A 95 -35.83 15.01 -41.35
CA LYS A 95 -37.15 15.65 -41.45
C LYS A 95 -38.30 14.64 -41.61
N SER A 96 -38.18 13.68 -42.53
CA SER A 96 -39.17 12.60 -42.74
C SER A 96 -39.38 11.72 -41.51
N LYS A 97 -38.32 11.32 -40.79
CA LYS A 97 -38.45 10.54 -39.53
C LYS A 97 -39.07 11.37 -38.40
N TRP A 98 -38.76 12.67 -38.33
CA TRP A 98 -39.36 13.58 -37.37
C TRP A 98 -40.87 13.69 -37.59
N GLU A 99 -41.28 14.03 -38.82
CA GLU A 99 -42.69 14.12 -39.22
C GLU A 99 -43.45 12.82 -38.97
N ARG A 100 -42.85 11.66 -39.29
CA ARG A 100 -43.49 10.35 -39.01
C ARG A 100 -43.58 10.02 -37.52
N LYS A 101 -42.60 10.39 -36.69
CA LYS A 101 -42.67 10.24 -35.22
C LYS A 101 -43.74 11.15 -34.63
N VAL A 102 -43.79 12.42 -35.01
CA VAL A 102 -44.84 13.36 -34.58
C VAL A 102 -46.21 12.85 -35.03
N LYS A 103 -46.35 12.36 -36.28
CA LYS A 103 -47.58 11.72 -36.78
C LYS A 103 -47.97 10.45 -36.01
N ALA A 104 -46.99 9.66 -35.54
CA ALA A 104 -47.25 8.50 -34.70
C ALA A 104 -47.83 8.88 -33.33
N TYR A 105 -47.39 9.98 -32.71
CA TYR A 105 -48.02 10.51 -31.49
C TYR A 105 -49.37 11.19 -31.77
N LYS A 106 -49.49 12.01 -32.83
CA LYS A 106 -50.77 12.66 -33.21
C LYS A 106 -51.91 11.67 -33.48
N ARG A 107 -51.62 10.43 -33.88
CA ARG A 107 -52.60 9.33 -34.01
C ARG A 107 -53.31 8.96 -32.69
N TRP A 108 -52.77 9.37 -31.55
CA TRP A 108 -53.36 9.16 -30.22
C TRP A 108 -54.07 10.40 -29.67
N GLY A 109 -54.46 11.35 -30.54
CA GLY A 109 -55.19 12.57 -30.16
C GLY A 109 -54.32 13.68 -29.56
N LEU A 110 -52.99 13.50 -29.51
CA LEU A 110 -52.05 14.43 -28.91
C LEU A 110 -51.82 15.68 -29.77
N SER A 111 -51.86 16.86 -29.14
CA SER A 111 -51.50 18.13 -29.78
C SER A 111 -49.99 18.22 -30.05
N GLU A 112 -49.58 19.13 -30.95
CA GLU A 112 -48.16 19.30 -31.26
C GLU A 112 -47.35 19.82 -30.07
N GLU A 113 -47.93 20.72 -29.25
CA GLU A 113 -47.26 21.27 -28.07
C GLU A 113 -47.08 20.22 -26.95
N GLU A 114 -48.05 19.33 -26.75
CA GLU A 114 -47.90 18.18 -25.83
C GLU A 114 -46.76 17.25 -26.25
N ILE A 115 -46.61 17.01 -27.56
CA ILE A 115 -45.54 16.19 -28.13
C ILE A 115 -44.17 16.87 -27.94
N LEU A 116 -44.08 18.18 -28.19
CA LEU A 116 -42.86 18.96 -27.96
C LEU A 116 -42.52 19.07 -26.46
N SER A 117 -43.52 19.16 -25.59
CA SER A 117 -43.37 19.12 -24.13
C SER A 117 -42.81 17.78 -23.65
N ALA A 118 -43.39 16.66 -24.12
CA ALA A 118 -42.87 15.31 -23.87
C ALA A 118 -41.40 15.16 -24.28
N PHE A 119 -41.03 15.67 -25.46
CA PHE A 119 -39.65 15.64 -25.94
C PHE A 119 -38.72 16.46 -25.04
N ARG A 120 -39.11 17.69 -24.65
CA ARG A 120 -38.38 18.54 -23.68
C ARG A 120 -38.18 17.87 -22.33
N MET A 121 -39.20 17.17 -21.82
CA MET A 121 -39.14 16.46 -20.55
C MET A 121 -38.18 15.27 -20.58
N SER A 122 -38.27 14.39 -21.59
CA SER A 122 -37.38 13.23 -21.75
C SER A 122 -36.95 12.99 -23.21
N PRO A 123 -35.78 13.50 -23.64
CA PRO A 123 -35.36 13.42 -25.03
C PRO A 123 -35.15 11.99 -25.55
N HIS A 124 -34.98 11.01 -24.67
CA HIS A 124 -34.79 9.61 -25.03
C HIS A 124 -36.01 8.96 -25.68
N CYS A 125 -37.22 9.52 -25.55
CA CYS A 125 -38.39 9.01 -26.27
C CYS A 125 -38.29 9.22 -27.80
N LEU A 126 -37.48 10.19 -28.26
CA LEU A 126 -37.17 10.37 -29.69
C LEU A 126 -36.37 9.21 -30.28
N LEU A 127 -35.68 8.40 -29.46
CA LEU A 127 -34.94 7.22 -29.92
C LEU A 127 -35.86 6.02 -30.22
N ALA A 128 -37.10 6.00 -29.72
CA ALA A 128 -38.06 4.92 -29.96
C ALA A 128 -38.51 4.88 -31.44
N SER A 129 -38.58 3.70 -32.05
CA SER A 129 -39.13 3.55 -33.41
C SER A 129 -40.62 3.87 -33.45
N GLU A 130 -41.14 4.21 -34.63
CA GLU A 130 -42.58 4.41 -34.86
C GLU A 130 -43.40 3.19 -34.41
N ASP A 131 -42.96 1.98 -34.74
CA ASP A 131 -43.54 0.72 -34.25
C ASP A 131 -43.54 0.61 -32.72
N LYS A 132 -42.41 0.92 -32.06
CA LYS A 132 -42.31 0.88 -30.60
C LYS A 132 -43.26 1.90 -29.94
N ILE A 133 -43.35 3.11 -30.50
CA ILE A 133 -44.28 4.15 -30.01
C ILE A 133 -45.71 3.64 -30.16
N MET A 134 -46.11 3.17 -31.35
CA MET A 134 -47.46 2.65 -31.59
C MET A 134 -47.81 1.46 -30.69
N ARG A 135 -46.88 0.51 -30.48
CA ARG A 135 -47.11 -0.68 -29.63
C ARG A 135 -47.18 -0.36 -28.15
N ILE A 136 -46.39 0.59 -27.65
CA ILE A 136 -46.46 1.03 -26.25
C ILE A 136 -47.72 1.88 -26.04
N MET A 137 -48.05 2.79 -26.95
CA MET A 137 -49.27 3.58 -26.85
C MET A 137 -50.53 2.71 -26.98
N ASP A 138 -50.55 1.69 -27.84
CA ASP A 138 -51.65 0.69 -27.88
C ASP A 138 -51.78 -0.05 -26.54
N PHE A 139 -50.65 -0.49 -25.97
CA PHE A 139 -50.66 -1.16 -24.68
C PHE A 139 -51.15 -0.25 -23.55
N LEU A 140 -50.69 0.99 -23.48
CA LEU A 140 -51.03 1.92 -22.40
C LEU A 140 -52.44 2.53 -22.58
N VAL A 141 -52.80 2.98 -23.79
CA VAL A 141 -54.08 3.62 -24.07
C VAL A 141 -55.18 2.57 -24.23
N ASN A 142 -55.07 1.68 -25.22
CA ASN A 142 -56.15 0.75 -25.54
C ASN A 142 -56.25 -0.44 -24.56
N LYS A 143 -55.11 -0.95 -24.05
CA LYS A 143 -55.08 -2.14 -23.18
C LYS A 143 -54.91 -1.86 -21.70
N MET A 144 -54.56 -0.64 -21.29
CA MET A 144 -54.59 -0.22 -19.88
C MET A 144 -55.57 0.94 -19.61
N GLY A 145 -56.26 1.46 -20.63
CA GLY A 145 -57.27 2.51 -20.47
C GLY A 145 -56.71 3.88 -20.10
N LEU A 146 -55.43 4.15 -20.37
CA LEU A 146 -54.77 5.40 -19.97
C LEU A 146 -54.98 6.50 -21.01
N GLU A 147 -55.30 7.71 -20.57
CA GLU A 147 -55.41 8.85 -21.46
C GLU A 147 -54.04 9.23 -22.05
N ALA A 148 -53.98 9.49 -23.36
CA ALA A 148 -52.71 9.76 -24.05
C ALA A 148 -51.99 11.01 -23.50
N SER A 149 -52.75 12.05 -23.12
CA SER A 149 -52.27 13.30 -22.50
C SER A 149 -51.48 13.07 -21.20
N LEU A 150 -51.76 11.97 -20.48
CA LEU A 150 -51.08 11.61 -19.24
C LEU A 150 -49.76 10.88 -19.49
N ILE A 151 -49.68 10.14 -20.60
CA ILE A 151 -48.47 9.43 -21.02
C ILE A 151 -47.41 10.45 -21.50
N VAL A 152 -47.82 11.51 -22.20
CA VAL A 152 -46.90 12.60 -22.61
C VAL A 152 -46.41 13.46 -21.45
N LYS A 153 -47.18 13.57 -20.35
CA LYS A 153 -46.70 14.11 -19.06
C LYS A 153 -45.66 13.19 -18.35
N ARG A 154 -45.47 11.93 -18.81
CA ARG A 154 -44.50 10.94 -18.27
C ARG A 154 -43.76 10.18 -19.41
N PRO A 155 -43.07 10.90 -20.31
CA PRO A 155 -42.60 10.38 -21.60
C PRO A 155 -41.56 9.26 -21.51
N GLU A 156 -40.85 9.14 -20.39
CA GLU A 156 -39.95 8.02 -20.07
C GLU A 156 -40.65 6.65 -20.06
N LEU A 157 -41.98 6.57 -19.95
CA LEU A 157 -42.74 5.33 -20.13
C LEU A 157 -42.53 4.72 -21.53
N VAL A 158 -42.49 5.55 -22.58
CA VAL A 158 -42.28 5.12 -23.98
C VAL A 158 -40.84 4.65 -24.22
N SER A 159 -39.89 5.08 -23.39
CA SER A 159 -38.49 4.62 -23.45
C SER A 159 -38.29 3.20 -22.89
N ASN A 160 -39.15 2.71 -21.99
CA ASN A 160 -39.03 1.38 -21.40
C ASN A 160 -39.20 0.23 -22.43
N SER A 161 -38.86 -1.01 -22.03
CA SER A 161 -39.23 -2.20 -22.80
C SER A 161 -40.67 -2.59 -22.47
N LEU A 162 -41.50 -2.72 -23.51
CA LEU A 162 -42.87 -3.17 -23.39
C LEU A 162 -42.91 -4.58 -22.77
N GLU A 163 -42.08 -5.47 -23.28
CA GLU A 163 -42.10 -6.91 -23.02
C GLU A 163 -41.35 -7.28 -21.74
N LYS A 164 -40.21 -6.64 -21.45
CA LYS A 164 -39.40 -6.94 -20.25
C LYS A 164 -39.80 -6.11 -19.02
N ARG A 165 -40.66 -5.10 -19.16
CA ARG A 165 -40.92 -4.15 -18.07
C ARG A 165 -42.37 -3.68 -17.95
N LEU A 166 -43.06 -3.32 -19.03
CA LEU A 166 -44.44 -2.85 -18.93
C LEU A 166 -45.42 -4.03 -18.74
N ILE A 167 -45.43 -5.01 -19.64
CA ILE A 167 -46.34 -6.17 -19.62
C ILE A 167 -46.23 -7.00 -18.33
N PRO A 168 -45.03 -7.42 -17.85
CA PRO A 168 -44.95 -8.25 -16.64
C PRO A 168 -45.41 -7.51 -15.39
N ARG A 169 -45.15 -6.21 -15.30
CA ARG A 169 -45.54 -5.38 -14.16
C ARG A 169 -47.02 -5.02 -14.17
N ALA A 170 -47.59 -4.72 -15.34
CA ALA A 170 -49.02 -4.53 -15.51
C ALA A 170 -49.81 -5.79 -15.13
N SER A 171 -49.36 -6.97 -15.60
CA SER A 171 -50.01 -8.25 -15.28
C SER A 171 -50.10 -8.53 -13.77
N VAL A 172 -49.04 -8.22 -13.02
CA VAL A 172 -49.03 -8.33 -11.55
C VAL A 172 -50.05 -7.39 -10.91
N ILE A 173 -50.06 -6.12 -11.32
CA ILE A 173 -50.94 -5.09 -10.75
C ILE A 173 -52.41 -5.35 -11.09
N GLU A 174 -52.70 -5.87 -12.28
CA GLU A 174 -54.05 -6.28 -12.71
C GLU A 174 -54.62 -7.39 -11.81
N VAL A 175 -53.82 -8.40 -11.47
CA VAL A 175 -54.23 -9.49 -10.55
C VAL A 175 -54.43 -8.99 -9.11
N LEU A 176 -53.61 -8.04 -8.65
CA LEU A 176 -53.81 -7.42 -7.33
C LEU A 176 -55.09 -6.58 -7.27
N LEU A 177 -55.41 -5.87 -8.35
CA LEU A 177 -56.62 -5.05 -8.46
C LEU A 177 -57.89 -5.90 -8.56
N SER A 178 -57.89 -6.98 -9.35
CA SER A 178 -59.05 -7.87 -9.49
C SER A 178 -59.37 -8.63 -8.21
N LYS A 179 -58.38 -8.86 -7.34
CA LYS A 179 -58.53 -9.41 -5.99
C LYS A 179 -58.76 -8.35 -4.89
N GLY A 180 -58.79 -7.06 -5.23
CA GLY A 180 -58.99 -5.96 -4.26
C GLY A 180 -57.83 -5.71 -3.30
N LEU A 181 -56.68 -6.39 -3.47
CA LEU A 181 -55.51 -6.32 -2.58
C LEU A 181 -54.76 -4.99 -2.67
N VAL A 182 -54.95 -4.24 -3.76
CA VAL A 182 -54.43 -2.87 -3.92
C VAL A 182 -55.54 -1.95 -4.37
N VAL A 183 -55.75 -0.84 -3.65
CA VAL A 183 -56.74 0.19 -4.04
C VAL A 183 -56.19 1.02 -5.20
N LYS A 184 -57.01 1.24 -6.25
CA LYS A 184 -56.64 2.03 -7.46
C LYS A 184 -55.89 3.33 -7.16
N LYS A 185 -56.31 4.10 -6.14
CA LYS A 185 -55.71 5.41 -5.80
C LYS A 185 -54.26 5.32 -5.29
N ASN A 186 -53.80 4.15 -4.84
CA ASN A 186 -52.48 3.96 -4.25
C ASN A 186 -51.40 3.57 -5.29
N ILE A 187 -51.76 3.45 -6.57
CA ILE A 187 -50.86 3.01 -7.64
C ILE A 187 -50.25 4.22 -8.35
N TYR A 188 -49.04 4.60 -7.92
CA TYR A 188 -48.27 5.69 -8.54
C TYR A 188 -47.43 5.17 -9.72
N PHE A 189 -47.62 5.72 -10.93
CA PHE A 189 -46.98 5.24 -12.17
C PHE A 189 -45.44 5.08 -12.10
N PRO A 190 -44.66 6.06 -11.58
CA PRO A 190 -43.24 5.88 -11.35
C PRO A 190 -42.90 4.71 -10.42
N THR A 191 -43.68 4.49 -9.35
CA THR A 191 -43.48 3.35 -8.43
C THR A 191 -43.77 2.01 -9.13
N MET A 192 -44.75 1.98 -10.04
CA MET A 192 -45.08 0.80 -10.84
C MET A 192 -44.00 0.52 -11.90
N PHE A 193 -43.72 1.45 -12.81
CA PHE A 193 -42.90 1.16 -14.00
C PHE A 193 -41.44 1.64 -13.89
N GLN A 194 -41.13 2.68 -13.12
CA GLN A 194 -39.79 3.29 -13.08
C GLN A 194 -38.92 2.75 -11.93
N SER A 195 -39.53 2.18 -10.88
CA SER A 195 -38.82 1.46 -9.79
C SER A 195 -37.88 0.36 -10.28
N SER A 196 -36.78 0.12 -9.56
CA SER A 196 -35.90 -1.03 -9.80
C SER A 196 -36.67 -2.35 -9.68
N GLU A 197 -36.21 -3.41 -10.35
CA GLU A 197 -36.89 -4.71 -10.29
C GLU A 197 -37.01 -5.24 -8.85
N LYS A 198 -35.93 -5.13 -8.06
CA LYS A 198 -35.94 -5.42 -6.62
C LYS A 198 -37.04 -4.64 -5.88
N SER A 199 -37.15 -3.34 -6.12
CA SER A 199 -38.16 -2.47 -5.49
C SER A 199 -39.59 -2.81 -5.92
N PHE A 200 -39.81 -3.10 -7.20
CA PHE A 200 -41.12 -3.53 -7.71
C PHE A 200 -41.55 -4.86 -7.05
N LEU A 201 -40.66 -5.86 -7.05
CA LEU A 201 -40.94 -7.16 -6.44
C LEU A 201 -41.15 -7.06 -4.93
N GLN A 202 -40.39 -6.20 -4.22
CA GLN A 202 -40.57 -5.97 -2.78
C GLN A 202 -41.89 -5.25 -2.44
N LYS A 203 -42.46 -4.46 -3.36
CA LYS A 203 -43.67 -3.67 -3.10
C LYS A 203 -44.97 -4.27 -3.64
N PHE A 204 -44.91 -5.08 -4.70
CA PHE A 204 -46.09 -5.61 -5.39
C PHE A 204 -46.10 -7.13 -5.59
N VAL A 205 -45.07 -7.88 -5.18
CA VAL A 205 -45.04 -9.35 -5.32
C VAL A 205 -44.70 -10.06 -4.01
N THR A 206 -43.81 -9.49 -3.21
CA THR A 206 -43.37 -10.08 -1.94
C THR A 206 -44.42 -9.93 -0.82
N PRO A 207 -45.08 -8.77 -0.63
CA PRO A 207 -46.09 -8.63 0.43
C PRO A 207 -47.30 -9.53 0.19
N TYR A 208 -47.74 -9.61 -1.08
CA TYR A 208 -48.94 -10.35 -1.46
C TYR A 208 -48.68 -11.83 -1.83
N ARG A 209 -47.56 -12.39 -1.36
CA ARG A 209 -47.17 -13.76 -1.69
C ARG A 209 -48.12 -14.79 -1.05
N GLU A 210 -48.71 -14.46 0.09
CA GLU A 210 -49.60 -15.37 0.82
C GLU A 210 -51.03 -15.35 0.25
N GLU A 211 -51.57 -14.19 -0.13
CA GLU A 211 -52.90 -14.14 -0.77
C GLU A 211 -52.87 -14.54 -2.26
N VAL A 212 -51.70 -14.43 -2.92
CA VAL A 212 -51.51 -14.79 -4.33
C VAL A 212 -50.12 -15.39 -4.59
N SER A 213 -49.97 -16.65 -4.21
CA SER A 213 -48.74 -17.48 -4.35
C SER A 213 -48.07 -17.38 -5.73
N ASP A 214 -48.87 -17.31 -6.80
CA ASP A 214 -48.38 -17.34 -8.18
C ASP A 214 -47.93 -15.97 -8.75
N LEU A 215 -47.98 -14.85 -8.01
CA LEU A 215 -47.56 -13.54 -8.58
C LEU A 215 -46.10 -13.53 -9.06
N LEU A 216 -45.20 -14.20 -8.34
CA LEU A 216 -43.79 -14.32 -8.75
C LEU A 216 -43.62 -15.25 -9.95
N LYS A 217 -44.51 -16.25 -10.10
CA LYS A 217 -44.55 -17.16 -11.23
C LYS A 217 -45.07 -16.43 -12.47
N LEU A 218 -46.21 -15.76 -12.36
CA LEU A 218 -46.81 -14.89 -13.39
C LEU A 218 -45.83 -13.82 -13.88
N TYR A 219 -45.13 -13.13 -12.97
CA TYR A 219 -44.13 -12.12 -13.34
C TYR A 219 -43.00 -12.72 -14.19
N LYS A 220 -42.50 -13.91 -13.82
CA LYS A 220 -41.47 -14.64 -14.56
C LYS A 220 -41.99 -15.21 -15.89
N GLU A 221 -43.18 -15.78 -15.92
CA GLU A 221 -43.80 -16.30 -17.14
C GLU A 221 -44.02 -15.19 -18.16
N LYS A 222 -44.56 -14.04 -17.76
CA LYS A 222 -44.71 -12.87 -18.65
C LYS A 222 -43.35 -12.28 -19.07
N LEU A 223 -42.30 -12.44 -18.26
CA LEU A 223 -40.93 -12.06 -18.62
C LEU A 223 -40.29 -13.07 -19.60
N ASP A 224 -40.55 -14.37 -19.50
CA ASP A 224 -40.00 -15.41 -20.37
C ASP A 224 -40.77 -15.57 -21.69
N LEU A 225 -42.09 -15.35 -21.69
CA LEU A 225 -42.91 -15.21 -22.92
C LEU A 225 -42.38 -14.10 -23.84
N SER A 226 -41.64 -13.12 -23.32
CA SER A 226 -40.98 -12.10 -24.14
C SER A 226 -39.81 -12.62 -24.99
N LYS A 227 -39.24 -13.79 -24.65
CA LYS A 227 -38.11 -14.38 -25.38
C LYS A 227 -38.55 -15.18 -26.61
N MET A 228 -39.80 -15.63 -26.65
CA MET A 228 -40.41 -16.28 -27.82
C MET A 228 -41.07 -15.24 -28.72
N THR A 229 -40.30 -14.61 -29.61
CA THR A 229 -40.86 -13.90 -30.78
C THR A 229 -40.01 -14.05 -32.04
N THR A 230 -40.30 -15.11 -32.80
CA THR A 230 -40.47 -14.93 -34.25
C THR A 230 -41.85 -14.28 -34.48
N LYS A 231 -42.09 -13.68 -35.65
CA LYS A 231 -43.24 -12.76 -35.87
C LYS A 231 -44.62 -13.36 -35.55
N GLN A 232 -45.50 -12.49 -35.02
CA GLN A 232 -46.95 -12.63 -34.75
C GLN A 232 -47.39 -13.40 -33.48
N ASN A 233 -48.49 -12.92 -32.88
CA ASN A 233 -49.32 -13.52 -31.81
C ASN A 233 -48.85 -13.47 -30.33
N ILE A 234 -48.52 -12.29 -29.81
CA ILE A 234 -48.64 -11.97 -28.35
C ILE A 234 -50.00 -11.30 -28.01
N LEU A 235 -50.86 -11.06 -29.00
CA LEU A 235 -52.05 -10.20 -28.88
C LEU A 235 -53.33 -10.86 -28.32
N LEU A 236 -53.31 -12.14 -27.94
CA LEU A 236 -54.51 -12.92 -27.59
C LEU A 236 -54.65 -13.32 -26.09
N PHE A 237 -53.69 -12.97 -25.22
CA PHE A 237 -53.64 -13.47 -23.82
C PHE A 237 -53.64 -12.37 -22.73
N LEU A 238 -54.42 -11.32 -22.95
CA LEU A 238 -54.83 -10.38 -21.89
C LEU A 238 -56.36 -10.24 -21.96
N PRO A 239 -57.09 -10.51 -20.86
CA PRO A 239 -58.52 -10.20 -20.77
C PRO A 239 -58.79 -8.71 -21.03
N SER A 240 -60.00 -8.38 -21.46
CA SER A 240 -60.39 -6.99 -21.74
C SER A 240 -60.32 -6.11 -20.49
N ALA A 241 -59.28 -5.29 -20.37
CA ALA A 241 -59.04 -4.37 -19.25
C ALA A 241 -59.97 -3.14 -19.21
N LYS A 242 -61.25 -3.30 -19.58
CA LYS A 242 -62.25 -2.22 -19.65
C LYS A 242 -62.57 -1.55 -18.31
N ASN A 243 -62.13 -2.12 -17.19
CA ASN A 243 -62.44 -1.61 -15.84
C ASN A 243 -61.32 -0.75 -15.22
N MET A 244 -60.28 -0.35 -15.97
CA MET A 244 -59.14 0.42 -15.45
C MET A 244 -59.27 1.95 -15.59
N SER A 245 -60.49 2.51 -15.53
CA SER A 245 -60.66 3.97 -15.41
C SER A 245 -59.95 4.50 -14.16
N MET A 246 -59.09 5.50 -14.36
CA MET A 246 -58.14 6.01 -13.38
C MET A 246 -58.32 7.52 -13.19
N LEU A 247 -59.02 7.91 -12.12
CA LEU A 247 -59.06 9.30 -11.66
C LEU A 247 -57.72 9.64 -10.98
N LEU A 248 -57.03 10.65 -11.50
CA LEU A 248 -55.76 11.13 -10.98
C LEU A 248 -55.94 12.15 -9.86
N VAL A 249 -55.02 12.11 -8.89
CA VAL A 249 -54.75 13.22 -7.98
C VAL A 249 -53.49 13.92 -8.48
N GLU A 250 -53.61 15.19 -8.86
CA GLU A 250 -52.45 16.02 -9.24
C GLU A 250 -51.68 16.47 -7.98
N SER A 251 -50.35 16.41 -8.03
CA SER A 251 -49.48 16.97 -6.99
C SER A 251 -48.20 17.56 -7.61
N ASN A 252 -48.20 18.88 -7.71
CA ASN A 252 -47.11 19.87 -7.82
C ASN A 252 -45.87 19.58 -8.74
N PRO A 253 -45.53 20.45 -9.72
CA PRO A 253 -44.39 20.23 -10.63
C PRO A 253 -42.98 20.51 -10.08
N ASP A 254 -42.82 21.36 -9.06
CA ASP A 254 -41.55 22.07 -8.79
C ASP A 254 -40.55 21.35 -7.85
N ALA A 255 -40.34 20.04 -8.04
CA ALA A 255 -39.38 19.27 -7.25
C ALA A 255 -38.54 18.28 -8.07
N THR A 256 -37.63 18.76 -8.92
CA THR A 256 -36.59 17.91 -9.53
C THR A 256 -35.22 18.58 -9.65
N ASP A 257 -34.30 18.30 -8.71
CA ASP A 257 -32.87 18.17 -9.03
C ASP A 257 -32.18 17.14 -8.11
N PHE A 258 -32.26 15.86 -8.50
CA PHE A 258 -31.49 14.76 -7.91
C PHE A 258 -30.94 13.86 -9.03
N GLY A 259 -29.71 14.14 -9.46
CA GLY A 259 -29.00 13.35 -10.46
C GLY A 259 -28.42 12.07 -9.87
N ILE A 260 -29.20 10.98 -9.83
CA ILE A 260 -28.70 9.63 -9.51
C ILE A 260 -28.06 9.01 -10.76
N PRO A 261 -26.77 8.61 -10.76
CA PRO A 261 -26.17 7.89 -11.86
C PRO A 261 -26.65 6.42 -11.88
N TYR A 262 -27.26 5.99 -12.98
CA TYR A 262 -27.56 4.57 -13.23
C TYR A 262 -26.30 3.79 -13.66
N PRO A 263 -26.09 2.54 -13.21
CA PRO A 263 -25.02 1.68 -13.70
C PRO A 263 -25.31 1.20 -15.14
N THR A 264 -24.28 1.12 -15.99
CA THR A 264 -24.43 0.64 -17.38
C THR A 264 -23.53 -0.57 -17.67
N TYR A 265 -24.15 -1.75 -17.81
CA TYR A 265 -23.56 -2.92 -18.49
C TYR A 265 -23.77 -2.81 -20.01
N LEU A 266 -22.74 -3.09 -20.83
CA LEU A 266 -22.88 -3.85 -22.10
C LEU A 266 -21.52 -4.25 -22.74
N HIS A 267 -21.29 -5.57 -22.81
CA HIS A 267 -20.54 -6.43 -23.76
C HIS A 267 -19.18 -6.10 -24.47
N LEU A 268 -18.45 -7.21 -24.69
CA LEU A 268 -17.17 -7.44 -25.39
C LEU A 268 -17.25 -7.33 -26.93
N ALA A 269 -16.10 -7.06 -27.60
CA ALA A 269 -15.33 -8.05 -28.40
C ALA A 269 -14.31 -7.40 -29.39
N LYS A 270 -13.27 -8.16 -29.77
CA LYS A 270 -12.30 -7.96 -30.89
C LYS A 270 -11.23 -6.85 -30.74
N ASP A 271 -10.00 -6.99 -31.24
CA ASP A 271 -9.31 -8.15 -31.85
C ASP A 271 -7.78 -8.06 -31.61
N ILE A 272 -7.08 -9.18 -31.84
CA ILE A 272 -5.61 -9.30 -31.89
C ILE A 272 -5.11 -8.81 -33.25
N ASP A 273 -4.22 -7.80 -33.34
CA ASP A 273 -3.13 -7.76 -34.36
C ASP A 273 -2.10 -6.61 -34.15
N VAL A 274 -1.15 -6.75 -33.21
CA VAL A 274 0.04 -5.87 -33.10
C VAL A 274 1.34 -6.67 -32.86
N PHE A 275 1.28 -8.01 -32.90
CA PHE A 275 2.35 -8.86 -32.38
C PHE A 275 3.46 -9.21 -33.40
N ILE A 276 3.36 -8.76 -34.65
CA ILE A 276 4.34 -9.05 -35.71
C ILE A 276 5.03 -7.76 -36.18
N ARG A 277 5.92 -7.19 -35.34
CA ARG A 277 6.95 -6.23 -35.81
C ARG A 277 8.12 -5.94 -34.87
N GLN A 278 8.07 -6.29 -33.57
CA GLN A 278 9.16 -5.98 -32.61
C GLN A 278 10.19 -7.11 -32.38
N ASP A 279 10.03 -8.29 -33.00
CA ASP A 279 10.94 -9.43 -32.78
C ASP A 279 12.30 -9.30 -33.48
N ARG A 280 12.42 -8.48 -34.54
CA ARG A 280 13.65 -8.38 -35.35
C ARG A 280 14.76 -7.47 -34.83
N MET A 281 14.52 -6.66 -33.79
CA MET A 281 15.56 -5.79 -33.20
C MET A 281 16.24 -6.38 -31.95
N ARG A 282 15.75 -7.50 -31.39
CA ARG A 282 16.29 -8.08 -30.14
C ARG A 282 17.41 -9.14 -30.32
N LYS A 283 17.87 -9.37 -31.56
CA LYS A 283 18.86 -10.42 -31.89
C LYS A 283 20.31 -9.95 -32.07
N LEU A 284 20.60 -8.65 -31.95
CA LEU A 284 21.97 -8.11 -32.05
C LEU A 284 22.57 -7.67 -30.69
N GLU A 285 21.77 -7.33 -29.70
CA GLU A 285 22.27 -6.95 -28.35
C GLU A 285 22.62 -8.14 -27.45
N ARG A 286 22.22 -9.37 -27.82
CA ARG A 286 22.49 -10.58 -27.02
C ARG A 286 23.88 -11.19 -27.21
N LEU A 287 24.68 -10.71 -28.16
CA LEU A 287 26.03 -11.27 -28.40
C LEU A 287 27.14 -10.52 -27.63
N ASN A 288 26.92 -9.26 -27.24
CA ASN A 288 27.95 -8.46 -26.57
C ASN A 288 27.98 -8.67 -25.04
N HIS A 289 26.88 -9.14 -24.45
CA HIS A 289 26.72 -9.23 -23.00
C HIS A 289 27.32 -10.50 -22.36
N MET A 290 27.79 -11.47 -23.18
CA MET A 290 28.34 -12.75 -22.69
C MET A 290 29.85 -12.72 -22.40
N LEU A 291 30.59 -11.68 -22.82
CA LEU A 291 32.04 -11.58 -22.53
C LEU A 291 32.36 -10.82 -21.25
N GLU A 292 31.50 -9.91 -20.78
CA GLU A 292 31.77 -9.10 -19.57
C GLU A 292 31.56 -9.89 -18.27
N ASP A 293 30.59 -10.82 -18.23
CA ASP A 293 30.27 -11.60 -17.02
C ASP A 293 31.34 -12.63 -16.62
N GLN A 294 32.25 -13.04 -17.52
CA GLN A 294 33.35 -13.96 -17.15
C GLN A 294 34.55 -13.24 -16.52
N LEU A 295 34.78 -11.96 -16.83
CA LEU A 295 35.84 -11.16 -16.23
C LEU A 295 35.49 -10.68 -14.82
N LEU A 296 34.21 -10.38 -14.56
CA LEU A 296 33.77 -9.88 -13.24
C LEU A 296 33.87 -10.95 -12.13
N ASN A 297 33.65 -12.23 -12.47
CA ASN A 297 33.68 -13.33 -11.52
C ASN A 297 35.09 -13.66 -11.00
N LEU A 298 36.13 -13.44 -11.81
CA LEU A 298 37.53 -13.68 -11.41
C LEU A 298 38.01 -12.66 -10.36
N VAL A 299 37.58 -11.41 -10.49
CA VAL A 299 37.93 -10.30 -9.57
C VAL A 299 37.23 -10.47 -8.21
N SER A 300 36.00 -10.98 -8.20
CA SER A 300 35.24 -11.25 -6.97
C SER A 300 35.91 -12.29 -6.05
N MET A 301 36.45 -13.38 -6.63
CA MET A 301 37.14 -14.41 -5.84
C MET A 301 38.39 -13.91 -5.10
N LEU A 302 39.18 -13.02 -5.72
CA LEU A 302 40.41 -12.49 -5.12
C LEU A 302 40.13 -11.49 -3.99
N ALA A 303 39.05 -10.71 -4.09
CA ALA A 303 38.60 -9.81 -3.02
C ALA A 303 38.12 -10.57 -1.77
N GLY A 304 37.47 -11.72 -1.96
CA GLY A 304 37.02 -12.58 -0.85
C GLY A 304 38.16 -13.06 0.05
N CYS A 305 39.27 -13.54 -0.54
CA CYS A 305 40.42 -14.06 0.19
C CYS A 305 41.11 -13.02 1.08
N LEU A 306 41.18 -11.76 0.64
CA LEU A 306 41.76 -10.65 1.42
C LEU A 306 40.90 -10.26 2.64
N SER A 307 39.56 -10.37 2.53
CA SER A 307 38.66 -10.04 3.64
C SER A 307 38.80 -10.98 4.85
N VAL A 308 39.17 -12.24 4.61
CA VAL A 308 39.36 -13.25 5.66
C VAL A 308 40.64 -12.96 6.46
N PHE A 309 41.70 -12.47 5.80
CA PHE A 309 43.00 -12.23 6.42
C PHE A 309 42.99 -11.04 7.42
N PHE A 310 42.21 -9.99 7.15
CA PHE A 310 42.09 -8.83 8.06
C PHE A 310 41.18 -9.08 9.26
N ASN A 311 40.12 -9.89 9.12
CA ASN A 311 39.22 -10.22 10.23
C ASN A 311 39.89 -11.04 11.35
N THR A 312 41.00 -11.73 11.06
CA THR A 312 41.82 -12.43 12.06
C THR A 312 42.61 -11.50 13.00
N ILE A 313 42.78 -10.22 12.67
CA ILE A 313 43.63 -9.30 13.44
C ILE A 313 42.81 -8.49 14.48
N ASP A 314 41.52 -8.23 14.22
CA ASP A 314 40.71 -7.32 15.05
C ASP A 314 40.17 -7.97 16.35
N LEU A 315 40.19 -9.30 16.44
CA LEU A 315 39.71 -10.06 17.61
C LEU A 315 40.66 -10.07 18.81
N ALA A 316 41.90 -9.60 18.66
CA ALA A 316 42.91 -9.62 19.72
C ALA A 316 42.88 -8.41 20.68
N SER A 317 41.92 -7.48 20.56
CA SER A 317 41.97 -6.18 21.25
C SER A 317 40.71 -5.72 22.01
N SER A 318 39.81 -6.64 22.40
CA SER A 318 38.69 -6.26 23.29
C SER A 318 38.10 -7.39 24.16
N LYS A 319 38.87 -7.90 25.14
CA LYS A 319 38.24 -8.64 26.26
C LYS A 319 38.91 -8.56 27.64
N GLU A 320 40.22 -8.32 27.74
CA GLU A 320 40.93 -8.38 29.04
C GLU A 320 41.01 -7.04 29.80
N LEU A 321 40.61 -5.92 29.19
CA LEU A 321 40.70 -4.59 29.79
C LEU A 321 39.51 -4.15 30.66
N TYR A 322 38.54 -5.04 30.93
CA TYR A 322 37.34 -4.70 31.73
C TYR A 322 37.19 -5.45 33.05
N GLU A 323 37.99 -6.49 33.33
CA GLU A 323 37.93 -7.23 34.62
C GLU A 323 39.02 -6.82 35.63
N VAL A 324 40.02 -6.03 35.24
CA VAL A 324 41.14 -5.64 36.13
C VAL A 324 40.82 -4.42 37.01
N PHE A 325 39.76 -3.65 36.74
CA PHE A 325 39.45 -2.40 37.46
C PHE A 325 38.06 -2.35 38.12
N SER A 326 37.68 -3.39 38.86
CA SER A 326 36.49 -3.34 39.74
C SER A 326 36.60 -4.16 41.04
N VAL A 327 37.75 -4.14 41.74
CA VAL A 327 37.83 -4.59 43.15
C VAL A 327 38.75 -3.68 43.99
N HIS A 328 38.27 -2.50 44.38
CA HIS A 328 38.40 -1.92 45.74
C HIS A 328 37.89 -0.47 45.77
N SER A 329 36.98 -0.17 46.70
CA SER A 329 36.62 1.21 47.07
C SER A 329 37.24 1.55 48.43
N LYS A 330 37.98 2.68 48.50
CA LYS A 330 38.18 3.49 49.72
C LYS A 330 39.04 4.74 49.44
N GLY A 331 38.50 5.92 49.77
CA GLY A 331 39.28 7.05 50.32
C GLY A 331 39.97 8.04 49.35
N LEU A 332 39.47 9.28 49.37
CA LEU A 332 40.13 10.57 49.03
C LEU A 332 40.50 10.93 47.57
N HIS A 333 40.12 12.17 47.23
CA HIS A 333 40.62 13.02 46.14
C HIS A 333 41.85 13.84 46.62
N PRO A 334 42.54 14.63 45.76
CA PRO A 334 42.88 14.42 44.34
C PRO A 334 44.38 14.78 44.05
N HIS A 335 44.95 14.39 42.90
CA HIS A 335 45.73 15.31 42.02
C HIS A 335 46.17 14.67 40.68
N ARG A 336 46.58 15.52 39.73
CA ARG A 336 46.97 15.20 38.34
C ARG A 336 48.37 14.56 38.23
N MET A 337 48.54 13.57 37.35
CA MET A 337 49.25 13.70 36.05
C MET A 337 49.16 12.41 35.20
N GLU A 338 49.89 12.36 34.08
CA GLU A 338 50.15 11.18 33.21
C GLU A 338 49.08 10.67 32.22
N MET A 339 47.84 11.16 32.21
CA MET A 339 46.93 10.90 31.06
C MET A 339 47.14 11.87 29.87
N ARG A 340 48.39 12.07 29.42
CA ARG A 340 48.72 12.98 28.28
C ARG A 340 49.57 12.38 27.16
N VAL A 341 50.27 11.27 27.38
CA VAL A 341 51.13 10.67 26.34
C VAL A 341 50.37 9.71 25.41
N LEU A 342 49.50 8.86 25.97
CA LEU A 342 48.78 7.81 25.23
C LEU A 342 47.77 8.38 24.21
N VAL A 343 47.02 9.42 24.60
CA VAL A 343 46.05 10.11 23.72
C VAL A 343 46.75 10.76 22.51
N MET A 344 48.00 11.18 22.68
CA MET A 344 48.76 11.86 21.62
C MET A 344 49.27 10.91 20.52
N HIS A 345 49.48 9.62 20.83
CA HIS A 345 49.88 8.61 19.83
C HIS A 345 48.69 8.06 19.04
N LEU A 346 47.57 7.80 19.70
CA LEU A 346 46.32 7.37 19.04
C LEU A 346 45.82 8.42 18.02
N HIS A 347 45.93 9.71 18.35
CA HIS A 347 45.58 10.81 17.43
C HIS A 347 46.51 10.95 16.20
N LYS A 348 47.70 10.33 16.21
CA LYS A 348 48.61 10.33 15.05
C LYS A 348 48.26 9.21 14.07
N LEU A 349 47.89 8.03 14.54
CA LEU A 349 47.55 6.87 13.71
C LEU A 349 46.24 7.05 12.93
N GLN A 350 45.16 7.55 13.58
CA GLN A 350 43.91 7.85 12.89
C GLN A 350 44.07 8.90 11.77
N LYS A 351 45.06 9.80 11.89
CA LYS A 351 45.33 10.87 10.91
C LYS A 351 46.09 10.40 9.66
N ILE A 352 46.65 9.20 9.69
CA ILE A 352 47.34 8.57 8.54
C ILE A 352 46.35 7.77 7.70
N HIS A 353 45.48 6.97 8.33
CA HIS A 353 44.44 6.20 7.64
C HIS A 353 43.48 7.12 6.83
N GLY A 354 43.10 8.26 7.41
CA GLY A 354 42.25 9.26 6.73
C GLY A 354 42.89 10.00 5.54
N ARG A 355 44.11 9.68 5.13
CA ARG A 355 44.80 10.27 3.96
C ARG A 355 44.98 9.32 2.77
N MET A 356 44.56 8.06 2.86
CA MET A 356 44.74 7.07 1.79
C MET A 356 43.48 6.76 0.96
N SER A 357 42.31 7.31 1.31
CA SER A 357 41.03 6.98 0.66
C SER A 357 40.61 7.97 -0.43
N GLY A 358 41.55 8.53 -1.20
CA GLY A 358 41.23 9.58 -2.17
C GLY A 358 42.36 9.99 -3.11
N ASP A 359 42.73 9.11 -4.04
CA ASP A 359 42.93 9.46 -5.46
C ASP A 359 43.19 8.20 -6.30
N LEU A 360 42.48 8.07 -7.43
CA LEU A 360 42.67 7.00 -8.41
C LEU A 360 43.76 7.39 -9.39
N ASN A 361 45.00 6.92 -9.19
CA ASN A 361 46.04 7.01 -10.21
C ASN A 361 47.07 5.87 -10.07
N HIS A 362 46.79 4.74 -10.74
CA HIS A 362 47.48 3.46 -10.48
C HIS A 362 48.96 3.41 -10.89
N GLU A 363 49.43 4.21 -11.84
CA GLU A 363 50.83 4.16 -12.30
C GLU A 363 51.84 4.75 -11.32
N ARG A 364 51.48 5.78 -10.53
CA ARG A 364 52.40 6.36 -9.54
C ARG A 364 52.56 5.49 -8.29
N VAL A 365 51.54 4.70 -7.95
CA VAL A 365 51.59 3.77 -6.82
C VAL A 365 52.49 2.57 -7.15
N LEU A 366 52.41 2.02 -8.37
CA LEU A 366 53.30 0.93 -8.79
C LEU A 366 54.77 1.36 -8.80
N ASN A 367 55.10 2.51 -9.40
CA ASN A 367 56.49 3.00 -9.43
C ASN A 367 57.04 3.38 -8.05
N SER A 368 56.18 3.78 -7.09
CA SER A 368 56.60 4.06 -5.71
C SER A 368 56.86 2.78 -4.91
N LEU A 369 56.14 1.69 -5.20
CA LEU A 369 56.36 0.37 -4.58
C LEU A 369 57.55 -0.38 -5.19
N LEU A 370 57.80 -0.23 -6.49
CA LEU A 370 58.97 -0.82 -7.15
C LEU A 370 60.29 -0.21 -6.65
N LEU A 371 60.26 1.05 -6.20
CA LEU A 371 61.37 1.74 -5.54
C LEU A 371 61.52 1.43 -4.04
N LEU A 372 60.54 0.77 -3.40
CA LEU A 372 60.62 0.39 -1.98
C LEU A 372 61.09 -1.07 -1.76
N LEU A 373 61.02 -1.91 -2.80
CA LEU A 373 61.47 -3.30 -2.78
C LEU A 373 62.89 -3.49 -3.34
N LEU A 374 63.55 -2.41 -3.77
CA LEU A 374 64.95 -2.43 -4.19
C LEU A 374 65.76 -1.43 -3.35
N GLN A 375 66.64 -2.03 -2.53
CA GLN A 375 67.78 -1.43 -1.81
C GLN A 375 67.51 -0.70 -0.48
N ILE A 376 67.91 -1.40 0.59
CA ILE A 376 68.66 -0.80 1.70
C ILE A 376 70.13 -0.66 1.25
N PRO A 377 70.74 0.54 1.30
CA PRO A 377 72.19 0.78 1.18
C PRO A 377 72.77 1.30 2.54
N HIS A 378 74.07 1.29 2.89
CA HIS A 378 75.31 0.72 2.34
C HIS A 378 76.42 0.78 3.44
N ASN A 379 77.62 0.25 3.15
CA ASN A 379 78.95 0.73 3.60
C ASN A 379 79.52 0.49 5.03
N SER A 380 80.52 -0.40 5.07
CA SER A 380 81.96 -0.10 5.28
C SER A 380 82.48 0.97 6.27
N SER A 381 83.40 0.48 7.11
CA SER A 381 84.76 1.01 7.39
C SER A 381 85.03 2.19 8.36
N THR A 382 86.03 1.91 9.23
CA THR A 382 87.04 2.79 9.86
C THR A 382 86.71 3.69 11.05
N LYS A 383 87.04 3.16 12.24
CA LYS A 383 87.98 3.71 13.26
C LYS A 383 87.70 5.06 13.95
N SER A 384 87.53 4.95 15.28
CA SER A 384 88.26 5.69 16.32
C SER A 384 87.85 7.12 16.71
N PHE A 385 86.88 7.21 17.64
CA PHE A 385 87.05 7.82 18.98
C PHE A 385 86.28 6.95 20.00
N THR A 386 86.68 6.62 21.24
CA THR A 386 87.85 6.90 22.12
C THR A 386 87.86 8.14 23.04
N LYS A 387 86.85 8.34 23.91
CA LYS A 387 87.06 8.65 25.36
C LYS A 387 85.80 8.57 26.25
N LEU A 388 86.03 8.25 27.52
CA LEU A 388 85.11 8.11 28.68
C LEU A 388 84.12 6.93 28.68
N GLN A 389 84.51 5.81 29.34
CA GLN A 389 83.58 4.83 29.94
C GLN A 389 84.28 3.87 30.93
N PRO A 390 83.68 3.63 32.11
CA PRO A 390 83.86 2.42 32.94
C PRO A 390 82.46 1.81 33.32
N PRO A 391 82.30 0.58 33.88
CA PRO A 391 83.00 0.11 35.08
C PRO A 391 83.52 -1.34 35.06
N LEU A 392 84.22 -1.65 36.17
CA LEU A 392 84.37 -2.96 36.79
C LEU A 392 83.24 -3.99 36.51
N SER A 393 83.68 -5.20 36.17
CA SER A 393 83.29 -6.49 36.80
C SER A 393 81.88 -7.10 36.66
N LEU A 394 81.89 -8.43 36.52
CA LEU A 394 80.95 -9.42 37.09
C LEU A 394 79.46 -9.46 36.66
N SER A 395 78.88 -8.42 36.05
CA SER A 395 77.46 -8.45 35.63
C SER A 395 77.11 -9.46 34.52
N TYR A 396 78.10 -9.91 33.73
CA TYR A 396 77.86 -10.74 32.53
C TYR A 396 77.56 -12.22 32.80
N LEU A 397 77.91 -12.79 33.96
CA LEU A 397 77.60 -14.20 34.29
C LEU A 397 76.19 -14.40 34.89
N SER A 398 75.58 -13.35 35.46
CA SER A 398 74.19 -13.43 35.95
C SER A 398 73.20 -13.57 34.79
N LEU A 399 73.39 -12.72 33.78
CA LEU A 399 72.49 -12.59 32.63
C LEU A 399 72.43 -13.86 31.77
N THR A 400 73.49 -14.65 31.66
CA THR A 400 73.49 -15.89 30.86
C THR A 400 72.72 -17.02 31.54
N MET A 401 72.81 -17.14 32.87
CA MET A 401 72.01 -18.11 33.64
C MET A 401 70.53 -17.70 33.74
N GLU A 402 70.24 -16.40 33.86
CA GLU A 402 68.87 -15.89 33.74
C GLU A 402 68.29 -16.13 32.33
N PHE A 403 69.07 -15.97 31.26
CA PHE A 403 68.57 -16.25 29.91
C PHE A 403 68.26 -17.73 29.68
N ILE A 404 69.08 -18.65 30.21
CA ILE A 404 68.86 -20.10 30.09
C ILE A 404 67.66 -20.54 30.93
N THR A 405 67.52 -20.03 32.16
CA THR A 405 66.36 -20.35 33.01
C THR A 405 65.07 -19.73 32.48
N VAL A 406 65.07 -18.49 31.97
CA VAL A 406 63.90 -17.86 31.34
C VAL A 406 63.53 -18.58 30.04
N THR A 407 64.48 -19.02 29.22
CA THR A 407 64.15 -19.80 28.00
C THR A 407 63.64 -21.20 28.32
N GLN A 408 64.16 -21.88 29.34
CA GLN A 408 63.57 -23.14 29.83
C GLN A 408 62.17 -22.92 30.43
N LEU A 409 61.96 -21.86 31.20
CA LEU A 409 60.65 -21.50 31.73
C LEU A 409 59.68 -21.21 30.59
N PHE A 410 60.08 -20.42 29.59
CA PHE A 410 59.29 -20.10 28.41
C PHE A 410 58.91 -21.35 27.61
N PHE A 411 59.86 -22.24 27.32
CA PHE A 411 59.57 -23.51 26.64
C PHE A 411 58.70 -24.45 27.48
N SER A 412 58.86 -24.49 28.81
CA SER A 412 57.98 -25.29 29.69
C SER A 412 56.56 -24.73 29.75
N THR A 413 56.38 -23.40 29.83
CA THR A 413 55.07 -22.75 29.79
C THR A 413 54.43 -22.82 28.40
N LEU A 414 55.22 -22.77 27.32
CA LEU A 414 54.74 -22.98 25.95
C LEU A 414 54.29 -24.42 25.74
N LEU A 415 55.02 -25.41 26.30
CA LEU A 415 54.63 -26.82 26.28
C LEU A 415 53.36 -27.07 27.09
N VAL A 416 53.25 -26.49 28.30
CA VAL A 416 52.01 -26.56 29.11
C VAL A 416 50.84 -25.87 28.41
N CYS A 417 51.05 -24.71 27.78
CA CYS A 417 50.02 -24.06 26.95
C CYS A 417 49.64 -24.90 25.72
N LEU A 418 50.58 -25.56 25.05
CA LEU A 418 50.30 -26.48 23.92
C LEU A 418 49.55 -27.75 24.38
N VAL A 419 49.80 -28.23 25.60
CA VAL A 419 49.04 -29.33 26.21
C VAL A 419 47.63 -28.86 26.62
N CYS A 420 47.49 -27.64 27.18
CA CYS A 420 46.19 -27.07 27.55
C CYS A 420 45.35 -26.62 26.35
N LEU A 421 45.97 -26.23 25.23
CA LEU A 421 45.29 -25.92 23.96
C LEU A 421 44.78 -27.18 23.22
N ASN A 422 45.20 -28.37 23.65
CA ASN A 422 44.65 -29.65 23.20
C ASN A 422 43.57 -30.21 24.16
N ALA A 423 42.88 -29.34 24.89
CA ALA A 423 41.56 -29.70 25.43
C ALA A 423 40.60 -29.94 24.25
N ASN A 424 40.25 -31.21 23.98
CA ASN A 424 39.28 -31.59 22.96
C ASN A 424 37.93 -30.90 23.25
N THR A 425 37.66 -29.76 22.61
CA THR A 425 36.41 -29.03 22.80
C THR A 425 35.27 -29.82 22.18
N LEU A 426 34.50 -30.50 23.01
CA LEU A 426 33.31 -31.21 22.62
C LEU A 426 32.29 -30.22 22.04
N GLN A 427 31.75 -30.55 20.87
CA GLN A 427 30.62 -29.83 20.28
C GLN A 427 29.45 -30.80 20.16
N THR A 428 28.23 -30.28 20.23
CA THR A 428 27.04 -31.10 19.95
C THR A 428 26.98 -31.37 18.45
N TYR A 429 26.84 -32.63 18.06
CA TYR A 429 26.58 -33.05 16.69
C TYR A 429 25.30 -33.89 16.62
N ILE A 430 24.62 -33.79 15.50
CA ILE A 430 23.47 -34.60 15.12
C ILE A 430 23.97 -35.68 14.14
N VAL A 431 23.89 -36.94 14.56
CA VAL A 431 24.25 -38.15 13.81
C VAL A 431 22.97 -38.76 13.23
N HIS A 432 22.88 -38.81 11.91
CA HIS A 432 21.77 -39.40 11.17
C HIS A 432 22.15 -40.80 10.71
N LEU A 433 21.34 -41.79 11.08
CA LEU A 433 21.55 -43.20 10.77
C LEU A 433 20.62 -43.69 9.65
N HIS A 434 20.96 -44.80 9.03
CA HIS A 434 20.10 -45.44 8.04
C HIS A 434 18.88 -46.08 8.70
N PRO A 435 17.63 -45.78 8.29
CA PRO A 435 16.42 -46.35 8.92
C PRO A 435 16.34 -47.89 8.88
N ASN A 436 16.98 -48.49 7.88
CA ASN A 436 17.17 -49.94 7.76
C ASN A 436 18.64 -50.30 7.99
N GLY A 437 19.29 -49.74 9.00
CA GLY A 437 20.72 -49.97 9.28
C GLY A 437 20.99 -51.45 9.55
N MET A 438 22.08 -51.99 8.99
CA MET A 438 22.41 -53.42 9.05
C MET A 438 22.59 -53.93 10.48
N THR A 439 23.00 -53.07 11.41
CA THR A 439 23.16 -53.43 12.82
C THR A 439 21.89 -53.26 13.67
N SER A 440 20.82 -52.63 13.15
CA SER A 440 19.63 -52.26 13.95
C SER A 440 18.86 -53.44 14.54
N SER A 441 18.83 -54.58 13.85
CA SER A 441 18.16 -55.81 14.28
C SER A 441 18.91 -56.60 15.36
N LEU A 442 20.15 -56.21 15.67
CA LEU A 442 20.99 -56.88 16.68
C LEU A 442 20.75 -56.36 18.11
N PHE A 443 19.92 -55.33 18.28
CA PHE A 443 19.70 -54.67 19.57
C PHE A 443 18.22 -54.72 19.97
N THR A 444 17.98 -54.90 21.27
CA THR A 444 16.63 -55.01 21.86
C THR A 444 15.87 -53.69 21.91
N SER A 445 16.55 -52.55 21.77
CA SER A 445 15.91 -51.24 21.65
C SER A 445 16.73 -50.30 20.76
N LYS A 446 16.05 -49.36 20.09
CA LYS A 446 16.72 -48.31 19.29
C LYS A 446 17.66 -47.44 20.12
N LEU A 447 17.39 -47.26 21.41
CA LEU A 447 18.27 -46.50 22.31
C LEU A 447 19.61 -47.23 22.53
N HIS A 448 19.59 -48.53 22.80
CA HIS A 448 20.82 -49.34 22.89
C HIS A 448 21.57 -49.37 21.56
N TRP A 449 20.84 -49.49 20.44
CA TRP A 449 21.46 -49.43 19.11
C TRP A 449 22.19 -48.09 18.90
N HIS A 450 21.57 -46.96 19.23
CA HIS A 450 22.21 -45.64 19.11
C HIS A 450 23.40 -45.46 20.07
N LEU A 451 23.30 -45.94 21.31
CA LEU A 451 24.41 -45.92 22.27
C LEU A 451 25.62 -46.74 21.77
N SER A 452 25.39 -47.85 21.06
CA SER A 452 26.48 -48.68 20.53
C SER A 452 27.42 -47.95 19.54
N PHE A 453 26.96 -46.87 18.89
CA PHE A 453 27.82 -46.02 18.06
C PHE A 453 28.77 -45.17 18.91
N LEU A 454 28.31 -44.70 20.08
CA LEU A 454 29.13 -43.95 21.02
C LEU A 454 30.10 -44.88 21.77
N GLU A 455 29.66 -46.05 22.23
CA GLU A 455 30.51 -47.09 22.84
C GLU A 455 31.70 -47.49 21.94
N ARG A 456 31.52 -47.46 20.62
CA ARG A 456 32.56 -47.79 19.62
C ARG A 456 33.50 -46.63 19.28
N THR A 457 33.18 -45.40 19.68
CA THR A 457 33.90 -44.21 19.19
C THR A 457 34.39 -43.26 20.27
N VAL A 458 33.73 -43.21 21.43
CA VAL A 458 34.18 -42.52 22.64
C VAL A 458 35.24 -43.38 23.35
N ALA A 459 36.22 -42.76 24.01
CA ALA A 459 37.26 -43.47 24.72
C ALA A 459 36.73 -44.26 25.93
N SER A 460 37.24 -45.48 26.13
CA SER A 460 36.73 -46.49 27.10
C SER A 460 36.64 -46.11 28.59
N GLN A 461 37.04 -44.89 28.98
CA GLN A 461 36.99 -44.40 30.36
C GLN A 461 35.82 -43.44 30.63
N GLU A 462 35.02 -43.07 29.62
CA GLU A 462 33.86 -42.20 29.77
C GLU A 462 32.55 -42.95 29.49
N ASP A 463 31.51 -42.71 30.30
CA ASP A 463 30.17 -43.28 30.10
C ASP A 463 29.53 -42.67 28.83
N PRO A 464 29.26 -43.47 27.78
CA PRO A 464 28.69 -42.99 26.52
C PRO A 464 27.29 -42.40 26.69
N SER A 465 26.54 -42.79 27.71
CA SER A 465 25.21 -42.26 28.00
C SER A 465 25.24 -40.80 28.45
N LEU A 466 26.32 -40.36 29.12
CA LEU A 466 26.53 -38.96 29.51
C LEU A 466 26.82 -38.04 28.31
N ARG A 467 27.28 -38.62 27.19
CA ARG A 467 27.54 -37.89 25.94
C ARG A 467 26.34 -37.86 25.01
N LEU A 468 25.33 -38.72 25.21
CA LEU A 468 24.09 -38.76 24.43
C LEU A 468 23.09 -37.70 24.93
N LEU A 469 22.74 -36.71 24.11
CA LEU A 469 21.69 -35.74 24.45
C LEU A 469 20.29 -36.29 24.15
N TYR A 470 20.10 -36.86 22.94
CA TYR A 470 18.79 -37.29 22.46
C TYR A 470 18.90 -38.47 21.48
N SER A 471 17.92 -39.37 21.52
CA SER A 471 17.75 -40.49 20.60
C SER A 471 16.45 -40.32 19.80
N TYR A 472 16.58 -40.13 18.49
CA TYR A 472 15.50 -39.86 17.55
C TYR A 472 15.08 -41.14 16.83
N HIS A 473 13.78 -41.44 16.83
CA HIS A 473 13.22 -42.69 16.30
C HIS A 473 12.02 -42.48 15.34
N THR A 474 11.60 -41.23 15.12
CA THR A 474 10.37 -40.87 14.37
C THR A 474 10.60 -39.73 13.38
N ALA A 475 11.21 -38.61 13.80
CA ALA A 475 11.50 -37.48 12.91
C ALA A 475 12.65 -37.77 11.94
N MET A 476 13.59 -38.60 12.39
CA MET A 476 14.67 -39.24 11.65
C MET A 476 15.16 -40.41 12.51
N GLU A 477 15.98 -41.30 11.94
CA GLU A 477 16.71 -42.31 12.71
C GLU A 477 18.09 -41.78 13.11
N GLY A 478 18.50 -41.98 14.37
CA GLY A 478 19.80 -41.55 14.88
C GLY A 478 19.72 -40.72 16.16
N PHE A 479 20.74 -39.91 16.44
CA PHE A 479 20.91 -39.30 17.76
C PHE A 479 21.64 -37.95 17.72
N ALA A 480 21.60 -37.22 18.84
CA ALA A 480 22.46 -36.07 19.09
C ALA A 480 23.40 -36.37 20.26
N ALA A 481 24.68 -36.10 20.11
CA ALA A 481 25.72 -36.37 21.10
C ALA A 481 26.79 -35.26 21.15
N GLN A 482 27.47 -35.14 22.30
CA GLN A 482 28.67 -34.31 22.44
C GLN A 482 29.91 -35.09 21.98
N LEU A 483 30.57 -34.60 20.94
CA LEU A 483 31.69 -35.27 20.27
C LEU A 483 32.82 -34.27 19.94
N SER A 484 34.05 -34.77 19.89
CA SER A 484 35.21 -34.11 19.29
C SER A 484 35.25 -34.33 17.77
N GLU A 485 36.06 -33.54 17.05
CA GLU A 485 36.24 -33.74 15.61
C GLU A 485 36.84 -35.12 15.25
N ALA A 486 37.63 -35.71 16.14
CA ALA A 486 38.24 -37.02 15.92
C ALA A 486 37.17 -38.14 15.97
N GLU A 487 36.28 -38.08 16.97
CA GLU A 487 35.14 -39.00 17.12
C GLU A 487 34.15 -38.84 15.95
N VAL A 488 33.90 -37.60 15.49
CA VAL A 488 33.08 -37.33 14.28
C VAL A 488 33.71 -37.92 13.02
N LYS A 489 35.04 -37.90 12.86
CA LYS A 489 35.73 -38.55 11.74
C LYS A 489 35.62 -40.07 11.83
N SER A 490 35.70 -40.65 13.04
CA SER A 490 35.51 -42.09 13.26
C SER A 490 34.09 -42.55 12.91
N LEU A 491 33.06 -41.89 13.46
CA LEU A 491 31.65 -42.19 13.21
C LEU A 491 31.28 -42.08 11.71
N LYS A 492 31.85 -41.12 10.96
CA LYS A 492 31.61 -40.96 9.51
C LYS A 492 32.00 -42.18 8.67
N ASN A 493 32.88 -43.04 9.18
CA ASN A 493 33.34 -44.23 8.46
C ASN A 493 32.48 -45.48 8.75
N LEU A 494 31.45 -45.37 9.61
CA LEU A 494 30.56 -46.49 9.93
C LEU A 494 29.44 -46.61 8.87
N PRO A 495 29.13 -47.83 8.39
CA PRO A 495 28.25 -48.04 7.24
C PRO A 495 26.78 -47.61 7.47
N ASP A 496 26.34 -47.61 8.73
CA ASP A 496 24.98 -47.21 9.11
C ASP A 496 24.85 -45.68 9.33
N VAL A 497 25.94 -44.90 9.28
CA VAL A 497 25.93 -43.43 9.48
C VAL A 497 25.79 -42.71 8.14
N ILE A 498 24.61 -42.14 7.87
CA ILE A 498 24.34 -41.37 6.64
C ILE A 498 25.04 -40.00 6.66
N ALA A 499 24.97 -39.29 7.79
CA ALA A 499 25.48 -37.93 7.88
C ALA A 499 25.70 -37.49 9.33
N ILE A 500 26.74 -36.70 9.58
CA ILE A 500 26.97 -36.03 10.86
C ILE A 500 27.03 -34.53 10.63
N ARG A 501 26.26 -33.76 11.39
CA ARG A 501 26.14 -32.30 11.28
C ARG A 501 26.40 -31.65 12.63
N PRO A 502 27.22 -30.59 12.74
CA PRO A 502 27.30 -29.82 13.97
C PRO A 502 25.94 -29.20 14.28
N ASP A 503 25.55 -29.21 15.55
CA ASP A 503 24.38 -28.48 16.02
C ASP A 503 24.59 -26.97 15.81
N ARG A 504 23.52 -26.26 15.44
CA ARG A 504 23.58 -24.87 15.04
C ARG A 504 22.61 -24.05 15.87
N ARG A 505 23.15 -23.06 16.59
CA ARG A 505 22.36 -22.03 17.27
C ARG A 505 21.60 -21.19 16.23
N LEU A 506 20.33 -21.52 16.01
CA LEU A 506 19.41 -20.74 15.17
C LEU A 506 18.93 -19.49 15.93
N GLN A 507 18.70 -18.39 15.21
CA GLN A 507 18.07 -17.19 15.78
C GLN A 507 16.55 -17.25 15.64
N ILE A 508 15.84 -16.78 16.66
CA ILE A 508 14.38 -16.59 16.59
C ILE A 508 14.10 -15.39 15.67
N HIS A 509 13.67 -15.68 14.44
CA HIS A 509 13.12 -14.67 13.54
C HIS A 509 11.81 -14.13 14.12
N THR A 510 11.31 -12.98 13.64
CA THR A 510 10.21 -12.25 14.29
C THR A 510 9.25 -11.62 13.27
N THR A 511 8.19 -10.92 13.69
CA THR A 511 7.30 -10.21 12.73
C THR A 511 7.95 -8.98 12.07
N TYR A 512 9.26 -8.86 12.19
CA TYR A 512 10.23 -8.29 11.23
C TYR A 512 10.20 -6.79 10.91
N SER A 513 9.05 -6.13 10.70
CA SER A 513 9.04 -4.78 10.11
C SER A 513 9.81 -3.73 10.93
N TYR A 514 9.81 -3.84 12.26
CA TYR A 514 10.63 -2.98 13.11
C TYR A 514 12.14 -3.23 12.91
N LYS A 515 12.58 -4.48 12.74
CA LYS A 515 13.99 -4.84 12.46
C LYS A 515 14.42 -4.34 11.09
N PHE A 516 13.55 -4.49 10.10
CA PHE A 516 13.72 -3.94 8.75
C PHE A 516 13.94 -2.43 8.79
N LEU A 517 13.19 -1.71 9.64
CA LEU A 517 13.37 -0.28 9.91
C LEU A 517 14.57 0.05 10.84
N GLY A 518 15.45 -0.91 11.13
CA GLY A 518 16.61 -0.73 12.01
C GLY A 518 16.30 -0.52 13.50
N LEU A 519 15.03 -0.62 13.91
CA LEU A 519 14.63 -0.52 15.32
C LEU A 519 15.12 -1.75 16.08
N ASN A 520 15.95 -1.50 17.09
CA ASN A 520 16.54 -2.55 17.91
C ASN A 520 16.72 -2.04 19.36
N PRO A 521 16.75 -2.94 20.35
CA PRO A 521 16.87 -2.57 21.77
C PRO A 521 18.31 -2.32 22.22
N ALA A 522 19.31 -2.32 21.33
CA ALA A 522 20.71 -2.15 21.72
C ALA A 522 20.99 -0.71 22.19
N ARG A 523 22.00 -0.56 23.06
CA ARG A 523 22.45 0.76 23.54
C ARG A 523 22.86 1.62 22.34
N GLY A 524 22.25 2.80 22.21
CA GLY A 524 22.45 3.72 21.08
C GLY A 524 21.43 3.59 19.93
N GLY A 525 20.63 2.51 19.90
CA GLY A 525 19.53 2.35 18.95
C GLY A 525 18.39 3.36 19.16
N ALA A 526 17.58 3.57 18.13
CA ALA A 526 16.45 4.51 18.12
C ALA A 526 15.50 4.31 19.31
N TRP A 527 15.13 3.06 19.62
CA TRP A 527 14.31 2.73 20.78
C TRP A 527 14.95 3.08 22.12
N TYR A 528 16.26 2.84 22.28
CA TYR A 528 16.95 3.18 23.52
C TYR A 528 16.98 4.70 23.72
N LYS A 529 17.33 5.46 22.67
CA LYS A 529 17.36 6.94 22.68
C LYS A 529 15.99 7.57 22.97
N SER A 530 14.90 6.96 22.50
CA SER A 530 13.52 7.41 22.71
C SER A 530 12.83 6.79 23.93
N GLY A 531 13.53 5.99 24.74
CA GLY A 531 12.89 5.24 25.82
C GLY A 531 11.68 4.42 25.34
N PHE A 532 11.70 3.91 24.11
CA PHE A 532 10.63 3.18 23.43
C PHE A 532 9.31 3.96 23.20
N GLY A 533 9.33 5.30 23.27
CA GLY A 533 8.13 6.14 23.13
C GLY A 533 7.35 6.37 24.44
N ARG A 534 7.98 6.11 25.60
CA ARG A 534 7.33 6.21 26.92
C ARG A 534 6.71 7.58 27.17
N GLY A 535 5.44 7.58 27.61
CA GLY A 535 4.69 8.78 27.97
C GLY A 535 4.02 9.51 26.80
N THR A 536 4.31 9.14 25.55
CA THR A 536 3.57 9.63 24.38
C THR A 536 2.23 8.90 24.25
N ILE A 537 1.18 9.61 23.82
CA ILE A 537 -0.16 9.06 23.59
C ILE A 537 -0.49 9.07 22.08
N ILE A 538 -0.75 7.88 21.51
CA ILE A 538 -1.19 7.71 20.12
C ILE A 538 -2.71 7.51 20.11
N GLY A 539 -3.44 8.49 19.59
CA GLY A 539 -4.85 8.34 19.22
C GLY A 539 -4.99 7.62 17.88
N VAL A 540 -5.85 6.61 17.82
CA VAL A 540 -6.09 5.80 16.62
C VAL A 540 -7.57 5.91 16.25
N LEU A 541 -7.87 6.40 15.04
CA LEU A 541 -9.24 6.53 14.51
C LEU A 541 -9.49 5.42 13.49
N ASP A 542 -10.30 4.42 13.85
CA ASP A 542 -10.37 3.15 13.11
C ASP A 542 -11.67 2.35 13.41
N THR A 543 -11.69 1.03 13.21
CA THR A 543 -12.82 0.10 13.45
C THR A 543 -13.01 -0.32 14.91
N GLY A 544 -12.20 0.20 15.84
CA GLY A 544 -12.19 -0.19 17.26
C GLY A 544 -10.95 -0.98 17.64
N VAL A 545 -10.95 -1.54 18.85
CA VAL A 545 -9.84 -2.34 19.39
C VAL A 545 -10.32 -3.64 20.04
N TRP A 546 -9.53 -4.69 19.96
CA TRP A 546 -9.72 -5.92 20.73
C TRP A 546 -8.82 -5.91 21.98
N PRO A 547 -9.31 -5.42 23.13
CA PRO A 547 -8.47 -5.09 24.30
C PRO A 547 -7.79 -6.32 24.92
N GLU A 548 -8.37 -7.52 24.79
CA GLU A 548 -7.80 -8.77 25.29
C GLU A 548 -6.60 -9.29 24.47
N SER A 549 -6.23 -8.60 23.37
CA SER A 549 -5.05 -9.00 22.60
C SER A 549 -3.78 -8.90 23.46
N PRO A 550 -2.87 -9.90 23.41
CA PRO A 550 -1.57 -9.81 24.06
C PRO A 550 -0.75 -8.57 23.67
N SER A 551 -1.06 -7.93 22.54
CA SER A 551 -0.42 -6.68 22.11
C SER A 551 -0.78 -5.46 22.97
N PHE A 552 -1.81 -5.55 23.82
CA PHE A 552 -2.28 -4.46 24.68
C PHE A 552 -2.17 -4.75 26.19
N VAL A 553 -1.37 -5.76 26.60
CA VAL A 553 -1.01 -5.90 28.02
C VAL A 553 -0.11 -4.74 28.46
N ASP A 554 -0.25 -4.32 29.72
CA ASP A 554 0.39 -3.11 30.24
C ASP A 554 1.66 -3.37 31.06
N HIS A 555 2.19 -4.59 31.03
CA HIS A 555 3.41 -4.95 31.73
C HIS A 555 4.59 -4.09 31.27
N GLY A 556 5.26 -3.43 32.22
CA GLY A 556 6.37 -2.50 31.95
C GLY A 556 5.94 -1.11 31.45
N MET A 557 4.65 -0.83 31.26
CA MET A 557 4.18 0.50 30.84
C MET A 557 4.42 1.56 31.93
N PRO A 558 4.76 2.81 31.54
CA PRO A 558 4.77 3.93 32.49
C PRO A 558 3.37 4.24 33.02
N PRO A 559 3.25 5.02 34.12
CA PRO A 559 1.97 5.58 34.54
C PRO A 559 1.30 6.40 33.43
N VAL A 560 -0.03 6.45 33.42
CA VAL A 560 -0.80 7.25 32.45
C VAL A 560 -0.41 8.74 32.60
N PRO A 561 -0.14 9.48 31.50
CA PRO A 561 0.34 10.86 31.59
C PRO A 561 -0.71 11.78 32.24
N LYS A 562 -0.29 12.64 33.19
CA LYS A 562 -1.18 13.56 33.93
C LYS A 562 -2.01 14.52 33.06
N LYS A 563 -1.63 14.71 31.80
CA LYS A 563 -2.36 15.51 30.80
C LYS A 563 -3.58 14.80 30.20
N TRP A 564 -3.65 13.47 30.30
CA TRP A 564 -4.71 12.67 29.71
C TRP A 564 -6.07 13.03 30.31
N ARG A 565 -7.08 13.20 29.46
CA ARG A 565 -8.47 13.52 29.83
C ARG A 565 -9.50 12.58 29.22
N GLY A 566 -9.09 11.69 28.32
CA GLY A 566 -9.98 10.72 27.70
C GLY A 566 -10.45 9.63 28.66
N ILE A 567 -11.52 8.94 28.24
CA ILE A 567 -12.25 7.95 29.05
C ILE A 567 -12.17 6.55 28.45
N CYS A 568 -12.49 5.54 29.26
CA CYS A 568 -12.87 4.22 28.78
C CYS A 568 -14.40 4.17 28.69
N GLN A 569 -14.94 4.39 27.49
CA GLN A 569 -16.38 4.45 27.24
C GLN A 569 -16.96 3.03 27.21
N GLU A 570 -17.90 2.77 28.10
CA GLU A 570 -18.59 1.47 28.17
C GLU A 570 -19.60 1.31 27.02
N GLY A 571 -19.92 0.06 26.69
CA GLY A 571 -20.88 -0.31 25.66
C GLY A 571 -21.04 -1.82 25.53
N GLN A 572 -21.65 -2.28 24.44
CA GLN A 572 -21.83 -3.70 24.17
C GLN A 572 -20.51 -4.49 24.23
N SER A 573 -20.44 -5.47 25.14
CA SER A 573 -19.27 -6.32 25.39
C SER A 573 -17.97 -5.55 25.69
N PHE A 574 -18.06 -4.32 26.21
CA PHE A 574 -16.89 -3.49 26.54
C PHE A 574 -17.17 -2.66 27.80
N SER A 575 -16.35 -2.86 28.83
CA SER A 575 -16.45 -2.21 30.14
C SER A 575 -15.27 -1.26 30.37
N SER A 576 -15.37 -0.39 31.38
CA SER A 576 -14.27 0.48 31.80
C SER A 576 -12.99 -0.26 32.19
N SER A 577 -13.13 -1.51 32.67
CA SER A 577 -12.00 -2.41 33.00
C SER A 577 -11.23 -2.95 31.78
N ASN A 578 -11.73 -2.76 30.56
CA ASN A 578 -11.01 -3.12 29.34
C ASN A 578 -9.88 -2.14 29.00
N CYS A 579 -9.82 -0.97 29.63
CA CYS A 579 -8.68 -0.06 29.55
C CYS A 579 -7.68 -0.33 30.68
N ASN A 580 -6.40 -0.10 30.39
CA ASN A 580 -5.27 -0.34 31.30
C ASN A 580 -4.16 0.71 31.03
N ARG A 581 -2.94 0.57 31.56
CA ARG A 581 -1.86 1.55 31.25
C ARG A 581 -1.35 1.47 29.81
N LYS A 582 -1.79 0.51 29.00
CA LYS A 582 -1.46 0.39 27.57
C LYS A 582 -2.53 1.01 26.69
N LEU A 583 -3.76 0.48 26.75
CA LEU A 583 -4.95 1.07 26.17
C LEU A 583 -5.58 2.00 27.21
N ILE A 584 -5.19 3.28 27.21
CA ILE A 584 -5.53 4.23 28.30
C ILE A 584 -6.92 4.87 28.14
N GLY A 585 -7.56 4.66 27.00
CA GLY A 585 -8.94 5.04 26.75
C GLY A 585 -9.43 4.48 25.43
N ALA A 586 -10.75 4.37 25.32
CA ALA A 586 -11.42 3.78 24.18
C ALA A 586 -12.81 4.42 24.07
N ARG A 587 -13.14 4.94 22.89
CA ARG A 587 -14.38 5.68 22.61
C ARG A 587 -14.96 5.23 21.28
N PHE A 588 -16.25 5.47 21.05
CA PHE A 588 -16.91 5.13 19.79
C PHE A 588 -17.94 6.20 19.39
N PHE A 589 -18.09 6.38 18.07
CA PHE A 589 -18.90 7.43 17.47
C PHE A 589 -19.81 6.80 16.41
N THR A 590 -21.11 6.86 16.65
CA THR A 590 -22.15 6.11 15.91
C THR A 590 -23.21 6.96 15.25
N GLU A 591 -23.30 8.26 15.51
CA GLU A 591 -24.49 9.03 15.14
C GLU A 591 -24.61 9.23 13.62
N GLY A 592 -23.50 9.46 12.91
CA GLY A 592 -23.46 9.45 11.45
C GLY A 592 -23.85 8.10 10.87
N HIS A 593 -23.20 7.04 11.36
CA HIS A 593 -23.52 5.65 11.00
C HIS A 593 -25.01 5.33 11.23
N ARG A 594 -25.56 5.60 12.41
CA ARG A 594 -26.94 5.28 12.80
C ARG A 594 -27.98 5.96 11.92
N VAL A 595 -27.70 7.17 11.42
CA VAL A 595 -28.57 7.86 10.46
C VAL A 595 -28.47 7.23 9.07
N ALA A 596 -27.28 6.90 8.59
CA ALA A 596 -27.06 6.29 7.28
C ALA A 596 -27.57 4.83 7.20
N SER A 597 -27.42 4.07 8.29
CA SER A 597 -27.76 2.64 8.40
C SER A 597 -29.25 2.37 8.64
N LYS A 598 -30.14 3.37 8.54
CA LYS A 598 -31.61 3.18 8.57
C LYS A 598 -32.15 2.33 7.41
N SER A 599 -31.32 1.97 6.44
CA SER A 599 -31.61 0.93 5.45
C SER A 599 -31.41 -0.43 6.10
N SER A 600 -32.49 -1.19 6.33
CA SER A 600 -32.47 -2.50 6.98
C SER A 600 -31.59 -3.53 6.25
N VAL A 601 -30.32 -3.61 6.64
CA VAL A 601 -29.47 -4.77 6.36
C VAL A 601 -29.87 -5.87 7.36
N PRO A 602 -30.11 -7.12 6.92
CA PRO A 602 -30.35 -8.22 7.85
C PRO A 602 -29.13 -8.42 8.77
N ASN A 603 -29.34 -8.92 9.99
CA ASN A 603 -28.31 -9.22 10.99
C ASN A 603 -27.32 -10.30 10.49
N ILE A 604 -26.38 -9.94 9.62
CA ILE A 604 -25.41 -10.86 9.00
C ILE A 604 -24.01 -10.73 9.61
N VAL A 605 -23.70 -9.59 10.24
CA VAL A 605 -22.43 -9.34 10.93
C VAL A 605 -22.74 -8.82 12.33
N GLU A 606 -22.13 -9.43 13.34
CA GLU A 606 -22.23 -8.99 14.73
C GLU A 606 -21.33 -7.76 14.94
N GLU A 607 -21.94 -6.58 14.96
CA GLU A 607 -21.24 -5.30 15.15
C GLU A 607 -21.55 -4.74 16.56
N TYR A 608 -20.50 -4.39 17.31
CA TYR A 608 -20.65 -3.92 18.68
C TYR A 608 -20.84 -2.40 18.74
N VAL A 609 -21.92 -1.97 19.39
CA VAL A 609 -22.15 -0.56 19.79
C VAL A 609 -21.28 -0.26 21.02
N SER A 610 -19.97 -0.25 20.80
CA SER A 610 -18.90 -0.03 21.77
C SER A 610 -17.56 0.22 21.06
N PRO A 611 -16.47 0.54 21.78
CA PRO A 611 -15.13 0.63 21.17
C PRO A 611 -14.56 -0.72 20.68
N ARG A 612 -15.26 -1.85 20.90
CA ARG A 612 -14.79 -3.18 20.51
C ARG A 612 -14.72 -3.33 18.99
N ASP A 613 -13.62 -3.92 18.54
CA ASP A 613 -13.39 -4.21 17.12
C ASP A 613 -14.21 -5.42 16.65
N SER A 614 -15.01 -5.21 15.60
CA SER A 614 -15.78 -6.23 14.87
C SER A 614 -15.23 -6.49 13.46
N HIS A 615 -14.12 -5.82 13.07
CA HIS A 615 -13.52 -5.93 11.73
C HIS A 615 -12.03 -6.35 11.77
N GLY A 616 -11.32 -6.01 12.85
CA GLY A 616 -9.90 -6.35 13.06
C GLY A 616 -8.89 -5.34 12.51
N HIS A 617 -9.32 -4.38 11.68
CA HIS A 617 -8.43 -3.38 11.09
C HIS A 617 -7.84 -2.46 12.17
N GLY A 618 -8.67 -1.92 13.07
CA GLY A 618 -8.21 -1.05 14.17
C GLY A 618 -7.32 -1.77 15.20
N THR A 619 -7.56 -3.06 15.45
CA THR A 619 -6.68 -3.92 16.26
C THR A 619 -5.31 -4.11 15.58
N HIS A 620 -5.29 -4.30 14.26
CA HIS A 620 -4.07 -4.47 13.46
C HIS A 620 -3.26 -3.16 13.40
N THR A 621 -3.90 -2.02 13.14
CA THR A 621 -3.23 -0.71 13.04
C THR A 621 -2.70 -0.22 14.39
N SER A 622 -3.49 -0.29 15.46
CA SER A 622 -3.05 0.12 16.81
C SER A 622 -1.90 -0.73 17.35
N SER A 623 -1.92 -2.06 17.13
CA SER A 623 -0.80 -2.94 17.49
C SER A 623 0.44 -2.72 16.61
N THR A 624 0.29 -2.32 15.35
CA THR A 624 1.41 -1.91 14.49
C THR A 624 2.05 -0.59 14.98
N ALA A 625 1.25 0.39 15.42
CA ALA A 625 1.75 1.67 15.91
C ALA A 625 2.51 1.52 17.23
N GLY A 626 1.90 0.85 18.20
CA GLY A 626 2.43 0.80 19.56
C GLY A 626 2.22 -0.51 20.31
N GLY A 627 1.87 -1.62 19.67
CA GLY A 627 1.70 -2.92 20.36
C GLY A 627 2.92 -3.30 21.20
N THR A 628 2.67 -3.90 22.37
CA THR A 628 3.74 -4.43 23.23
C THR A 628 4.41 -5.67 22.62
N SER A 629 5.41 -6.20 23.31
CA SER A 629 6.19 -7.34 22.83
C SER A 629 5.46 -8.67 23.04
N VAL A 630 5.06 -9.35 21.96
CA VAL A 630 4.40 -10.67 22.01
C VAL A 630 5.27 -11.72 21.31
N PRO A 631 5.88 -12.68 22.04
CA PRO A 631 6.68 -13.74 21.42
C PRO A 631 5.79 -14.75 20.66
N MET A 632 6.39 -15.49 19.73
CA MET A 632 5.75 -16.57 18.94
C MET A 632 4.49 -16.16 18.13
N ALA A 633 4.27 -14.86 17.92
CA ALA A 633 3.27 -14.34 17.00
C ALA A 633 3.56 -14.83 15.57
N SER A 634 2.57 -15.46 14.94
CA SER A 634 2.66 -15.98 13.58
C SER A 634 1.26 -16.10 12.96
N VAL A 635 1.20 -16.26 11.64
CA VAL A 635 -0.02 -16.62 10.92
C VAL A 635 0.11 -18.08 10.51
N PHE A 636 -0.40 -19.01 11.33
CA PHE A 636 -0.19 -20.46 11.14
C PHE A 636 1.29 -20.88 11.03
N GLY A 637 2.19 -20.25 11.79
CA GLY A 637 3.64 -20.48 11.69
C GLY A 637 4.35 -19.60 10.64
N ASN A 638 3.63 -19.03 9.67
CA ASN A 638 4.23 -18.05 8.76
C ASN A 638 4.56 -16.73 9.48
N GLY A 639 5.71 -16.16 9.15
CA GLY A 639 6.20 -14.89 9.68
C GLY A 639 6.51 -14.90 11.17
N ALA A 640 6.79 -16.08 11.74
CA ALA A 640 6.82 -16.33 13.17
C ALA A 640 7.83 -15.48 13.96
N GLY A 641 7.41 -15.12 15.18
CA GLY A 641 8.24 -14.75 16.32
C GLY A 641 7.72 -13.51 17.06
N VAL A 642 8.59 -12.58 17.44
CA VAL A 642 8.19 -11.45 18.30
C VAL A 642 7.43 -10.38 17.51
N ALA A 643 6.13 -10.22 17.78
CA ALA A 643 5.35 -9.05 17.40
C ALA A 643 5.62 -7.88 18.35
N ARG A 644 5.70 -6.67 17.78
CA ARG A 644 5.96 -5.41 18.51
C ARG A 644 5.65 -4.22 17.60
N GLY A 645 4.95 -3.21 18.11
CA GLY A 645 4.72 -1.95 17.40
C GLY A 645 5.97 -1.08 17.34
N MET A 646 5.94 0.00 16.55
CA MET A 646 7.10 0.89 16.40
C MET A 646 7.40 1.69 17.68
N ALA A 647 6.38 2.02 18.49
CA ALA A 647 6.53 2.65 19.81
C ALA A 647 5.90 1.78 20.93
N PRO A 648 6.55 0.68 21.36
CA PRO A 648 5.94 -0.27 22.30
C PRO A 648 5.79 0.30 23.72
N GLY A 649 6.47 1.40 24.05
CA GLY A 649 6.31 2.13 25.32
C GLY A 649 5.28 3.26 25.29
N ALA A 650 4.70 3.59 24.13
CA ALA A 650 3.66 4.61 24.00
C ALA A 650 2.28 4.08 24.43
N HIS A 651 1.40 4.96 24.90
CA HIS A 651 0.01 4.64 25.21
C HIS A 651 -0.85 4.69 23.95
N ILE A 652 -1.90 3.88 23.91
CA ILE A 652 -2.91 3.86 22.83
C ILE A 652 -4.22 4.42 23.37
N ALA A 653 -4.88 5.27 22.59
CA ALA A 653 -6.26 5.68 22.77
C ALA A 653 -7.06 5.35 21.50
N MET A 654 -8.11 4.53 21.61
CA MET A 654 -8.92 4.12 20.47
C MET A 654 -10.16 5.01 20.30
N TYR A 655 -10.45 5.42 19.06
CA TYR A 655 -11.65 6.15 18.69
C TYR A 655 -12.32 5.43 17.50
N LYS A 656 -13.31 4.58 17.78
CA LYS A 656 -14.04 3.84 16.75
C LYS A 656 -14.95 4.78 15.96
N VAL A 657 -14.65 4.94 14.67
CA VAL A 657 -15.38 5.81 13.71
C VAL A 657 -15.75 5.07 12.42
N CYS A 658 -15.19 3.88 12.23
CA CYS A 658 -15.46 3.00 11.11
C CYS A 658 -16.33 1.83 11.57
N TRP A 659 -17.34 1.53 10.76
CA TRP A 659 -18.35 0.49 10.96
C TRP A 659 -18.36 -0.41 9.72
N TYR A 660 -19.09 -1.52 9.72
CA TYR A 660 -19.14 -2.42 8.55
C TYR A 660 -19.66 -1.73 7.27
N THR A 661 -20.48 -0.68 7.41
CA THR A 661 -20.97 0.15 6.30
C THR A 661 -20.01 1.24 5.83
N GLY A 662 -18.88 1.44 6.52
CA GLY A 662 -17.87 2.46 6.24
C GLY A 662 -17.61 3.42 7.41
N CYS A 663 -16.78 4.43 7.16
CA CYS A 663 -16.44 5.49 8.12
C CYS A 663 -17.14 6.79 7.69
N TYR A 664 -17.79 7.49 8.62
CA TYR A 664 -18.60 8.68 8.32
C TYR A 664 -17.91 9.97 8.76
N SER A 665 -17.90 10.99 7.91
CA SER A 665 -17.18 12.26 8.16
C SER A 665 -17.61 12.97 9.45
N SER A 666 -18.88 12.87 9.85
CA SER A 666 -19.38 13.40 11.13
C SER A 666 -18.79 12.69 12.33
N ASP A 667 -18.70 11.36 12.29
CA ASP A 667 -18.18 10.53 13.37
C ASP A 667 -16.64 10.68 13.45
N ILE A 668 -15.96 10.80 12.31
CA ILE A 668 -14.53 11.16 12.21
C ILE A 668 -14.27 12.53 12.84
N MET A 669 -15.03 13.57 12.48
CA MET A 669 -14.84 14.91 13.03
C MET A 669 -15.08 14.94 14.55
N ALA A 670 -16.14 14.29 15.03
CA ALA A 670 -16.43 14.18 16.47
C ALA A 670 -15.31 13.44 17.24
N ALA A 671 -14.70 12.41 16.63
CA ALA A 671 -13.56 11.71 17.21
C ALA A 671 -12.28 12.54 17.22
N MET A 672 -12.00 13.34 16.18
CA MET A 672 -10.84 14.24 16.17
C MET A 672 -10.99 15.33 17.23
N ASP A 673 -12.16 15.95 17.33
CA ASP A 673 -12.53 16.93 18.37
C ASP A 673 -12.42 16.34 19.79
N ALA A 674 -12.90 15.11 19.99
CA ALA A 674 -12.69 14.36 21.23
C ALA A 674 -11.20 14.13 21.52
N ALA A 675 -10.43 13.64 20.55
CA ALA A 675 -9.02 13.30 20.76
C ALA A 675 -8.14 14.52 21.07
N ILE A 676 -8.47 15.68 20.49
CA ILE A 676 -7.82 16.97 20.82
C ILE A 676 -8.05 17.33 22.30
N ARG A 677 -9.30 17.25 22.78
CA ARG A 677 -9.63 17.49 24.20
C ARG A 677 -9.02 16.45 25.15
N ASP A 678 -9.01 15.19 24.73
CA ASP A 678 -8.54 14.06 25.53
C ASP A 678 -7.01 14.11 25.72
N GLY A 679 -6.29 14.86 24.85
CA GLY A 679 -4.87 15.20 25.02
C GLY A 679 -3.89 14.21 24.39
N VAL A 680 -4.24 13.66 23.21
CA VAL A 680 -3.33 12.81 22.42
C VAL A 680 -2.16 13.62 21.83
N ASP A 681 -1.03 12.97 21.56
CA ASP A 681 0.15 13.60 20.93
C ASP A 681 0.22 13.36 19.42
N ILE A 682 -0.15 12.15 19.02
CA ILE A 682 -0.15 11.68 17.62
C ILE A 682 -1.55 11.18 17.28
N LEU A 683 -2.05 11.51 16.10
CA LEU A 683 -3.27 10.94 15.52
C LEU A 683 -2.90 10.05 14.32
N SER A 684 -3.25 8.77 14.40
CA SER A 684 -3.08 7.76 13.36
C SER A 684 -4.41 7.49 12.67
N LEU A 685 -4.57 7.94 11.43
CA LEU A 685 -5.77 7.77 10.61
C LEU A 685 -5.47 6.86 9.42
N SER A 686 -5.78 5.57 9.57
CA SER A 686 -5.66 4.57 8.50
C SER A 686 -6.89 4.54 7.58
N LEU A 687 -7.42 5.73 7.28
CA LEU A 687 -8.63 5.98 6.50
C LEU A 687 -8.45 7.20 5.57
N GLY A 688 -9.31 7.30 4.56
CA GLY A 688 -9.28 8.38 3.57
C GLY A 688 -10.33 8.19 2.49
N GLY A 689 -10.81 9.30 1.92
CA GLY A 689 -11.76 9.30 0.80
C GLY A 689 -11.09 9.55 -0.56
N PHE A 690 -11.91 9.83 -1.57
CA PHE A 690 -11.44 10.50 -2.79
C PHE A 690 -10.92 11.91 -2.44
N PRO A 691 -9.93 12.45 -3.15
CA PRO A 691 -9.42 13.80 -2.89
C PRO A 691 -10.52 14.85 -3.13
N LEU A 692 -10.85 15.58 -2.07
CA LEU A 692 -11.78 16.71 -2.07
C LEU A 692 -11.02 18.04 -1.86
N PRO A 693 -11.59 19.19 -2.23
CA PRO A 693 -11.05 20.49 -1.82
C PRO A 693 -10.85 20.56 -0.30
N ILE A 694 -9.77 21.21 0.15
CA ILE A 694 -9.35 21.20 1.57
C ILE A 694 -10.44 21.78 2.51
N TYR A 695 -11.29 22.68 2.02
CA TYR A 695 -12.41 23.27 2.77
C TYR A 695 -13.68 22.39 2.82
N GLU A 696 -13.73 21.28 2.07
CA GLU A 696 -14.79 20.25 2.12
C GLU A 696 -14.32 18.97 2.84
N ASP A 697 -13.01 18.73 2.88
CA ASP A 697 -12.41 17.55 3.53
C ASP A 697 -12.44 17.69 5.07
N SER A 698 -13.32 16.95 5.72
CA SER A 698 -13.46 16.91 7.18
C SER A 698 -12.18 16.44 7.91
N ILE A 699 -11.37 15.57 7.29
CA ILE A 699 -10.08 15.14 7.87
C ILE A 699 -9.10 16.31 7.77
N ALA A 700 -9.09 17.06 6.67
CA ALA A 700 -8.24 18.23 6.51
C ALA A 700 -8.61 19.34 7.53
N ILE A 701 -9.89 19.59 7.76
CA ILE A 701 -10.37 20.60 8.72
C ILE A 701 -10.02 20.18 10.16
N GLY A 702 -10.39 18.96 10.56
CA GLY A 702 -10.09 18.44 11.90
C GLY A 702 -8.60 18.33 12.19
N SER A 703 -7.79 18.00 11.18
CA SER A 703 -6.33 17.93 11.33
C SER A 703 -5.66 19.30 11.39
N PHE A 704 -6.27 20.35 10.84
CA PHE A 704 -5.78 21.71 11.05
C PHE A 704 -5.86 22.07 12.54
N ARG A 705 -7.00 21.76 13.18
CA ARG A 705 -7.18 21.96 14.63
C ARG A 705 -6.24 21.13 15.48
N ALA A 706 -6.07 19.85 15.15
CA ALA A 706 -5.10 19.00 15.82
C ALA A 706 -3.68 19.59 15.74
N MET A 707 -3.26 20.05 14.55
CA MET A 707 -1.95 20.69 14.34
C MET A 707 -1.78 21.98 15.15
N GLU A 708 -2.81 22.83 15.27
CA GLU A 708 -2.77 24.03 16.12
C GLU A 708 -2.60 23.70 17.61
N HIS A 709 -3.14 22.56 18.06
CA HIS A 709 -2.94 22.03 19.42
C HIS A 709 -1.64 21.24 19.60
N GLY A 710 -0.74 21.25 18.60
CA GLY A 710 0.56 20.58 18.65
C GLY A 710 0.52 19.08 18.32
N ILE A 711 -0.63 18.55 17.90
CA ILE A 711 -0.85 17.13 17.65
C ILE A 711 -0.44 16.76 16.23
N SER A 712 0.41 15.73 16.09
CA SER A 712 0.87 15.27 14.77
C SER A 712 -0.13 14.33 14.11
N VAL A 713 -0.70 14.74 12.97
CA VAL A 713 -1.66 13.94 12.21
C VAL A 713 -0.97 13.17 11.10
N ILE A 714 -1.07 11.84 11.15
CA ILE A 714 -0.49 10.90 10.20
C ILE A 714 -1.65 10.16 9.51
N CYS A 715 -1.70 10.21 8.18
CA CYS A 715 -2.77 9.57 7.41
C CYS A 715 -2.21 8.65 6.32
N ALA A 716 -2.96 7.59 5.99
CA ALA A 716 -2.70 6.74 4.83
C ALA A 716 -2.83 7.52 3.50
N ALA A 717 -1.98 7.25 2.51
CA ALA A 717 -2.05 7.88 1.19
C ALA A 717 -3.21 7.38 0.31
N GLY A 718 -3.73 6.17 0.57
CA GLY A 718 -4.74 5.50 -0.24
C GLY A 718 -4.17 4.32 -1.03
N ASN A 719 -5.06 3.42 -1.46
CA ASN A 719 -4.70 2.16 -2.13
C ASN A 719 -5.16 2.13 -3.61
N ASN A 720 -5.17 3.30 -4.27
CA ASN A 720 -5.67 3.50 -5.64
C ASN A 720 -4.52 3.66 -6.68
N GLY A 721 -3.30 3.27 -6.31
CA GLY A 721 -2.15 3.22 -7.20
C GLY A 721 -2.24 2.10 -8.26
N PRO A 722 -1.34 2.09 -9.25
CA PRO A 722 -0.21 3.01 -9.46
C PRO A 722 -0.61 4.30 -10.20
N VAL A 723 -1.90 4.54 -10.44
CA VAL A 723 -2.40 5.66 -11.24
C VAL A 723 -1.92 7.00 -10.67
N GLU A 724 -1.39 7.89 -11.50
CA GLU A 724 -1.01 9.25 -11.10
C GLU A 724 -2.19 10.05 -10.54
N SER A 725 -1.91 10.94 -9.58
CA SER A 725 -2.93 11.77 -8.91
C SER A 725 -4.06 10.96 -8.25
N SER A 726 -3.69 9.86 -7.61
CA SER A 726 -4.59 8.97 -6.85
C SER A 726 -4.43 9.09 -5.33
N VAL A 727 -3.51 9.96 -4.87
CA VAL A 727 -3.27 10.24 -3.45
C VAL A 727 -4.47 10.95 -2.79
N SER A 728 -4.70 10.61 -1.53
CA SER A 728 -5.71 11.19 -0.65
C SER A 728 -5.04 11.90 0.54
N ASN A 729 -5.82 12.49 1.45
CA ASN A 729 -5.30 13.18 2.65
C ASN A 729 -4.24 14.25 2.28
N GLU A 730 -4.55 15.10 1.29
CA GLU A 730 -3.56 15.94 0.59
C GLU A 730 -3.10 17.18 1.38
N ALA A 731 -3.72 17.48 2.52
CA ALA A 731 -3.48 18.72 3.26
C ALA A 731 -2.00 18.89 3.69
N PRO A 732 -1.42 20.11 3.66
CA PRO A 732 0.00 20.31 3.97
C PRO A 732 0.38 19.98 5.42
N TRP A 733 -0.54 20.16 6.37
CA TRP A 733 -0.31 19.86 7.79
C TRP A 733 -0.44 18.36 8.15
N ILE A 734 -1.04 17.54 7.28
CA ILE A 734 -1.09 16.07 7.43
C ILE A 734 0.21 15.45 6.92
N SER A 735 0.76 14.46 7.62
CA SER A 735 1.83 13.58 7.08
C SER A 735 1.20 12.40 6.33
N THR A 736 1.32 12.38 5.01
CA THR A 736 0.62 11.41 4.13
C THR A 736 1.54 10.26 3.73
N ILE A 737 1.20 9.03 4.09
CA ILE A 737 2.12 7.89 4.08
C ILE A 737 1.76 6.87 2.99
N GLY A 738 2.69 6.67 2.04
CA GLY A 738 2.59 5.61 1.03
C GLY A 738 3.10 4.26 1.55
N ALA A 739 2.81 3.18 0.82
CA ALA A 739 3.14 1.81 1.21
C ALA A 739 4.32 1.24 0.42
N SER A 740 5.13 0.45 1.10
CA SER A 740 6.27 -0.27 0.52
C SER A 740 6.36 -1.71 1.03
N THR A 741 7.10 -2.54 0.30
CA THR A 741 7.37 -3.94 0.62
C THR A 741 8.43 -4.10 1.70
N LEU A 742 8.47 -5.28 2.31
CA LEU A 742 9.59 -5.79 3.09
C LEU A 742 10.47 -6.68 2.19
N ASP A 743 11.70 -6.98 2.62
CA ASP A 743 12.50 -8.09 2.04
C ASP A 743 11.97 -9.50 2.43
N ARG A 744 10.90 -9.56 3.23
CA ARG A 744 10.21 -10.77 3.67
C ARG A 744 9.13 -11.17 2.67
N ARG A 745 9.17 -12.42 2.21
CA ARG A 745 8.24 -13.04 1.24
C ARG A 745 7.66 -14.33 1.81
N PHE A 746 6.60 -14.85 1.19
CA PHE A 746 5.93 -16.09 1.60
C PHE A 746 5.75 -17.07 0.43
N PRO A 747 6.83 -17.66 -0.12
CA PRO A 747 6.77 -18.36 -1.39
C PRO A 747 5.85 -19.59 -1.38
N ALA A 748 5.06 -19.70 -2.44
CA ALA A 748 4.09 -20.76 -2.69
C ALA A 748 4.10 -21.09 -4.19
N ILE A 749 5.12 -21.84 -4.60
CA ILE A 749 5.48 -22.13 -5.99
C ILE A 749 4.44 -23.05 -6.64
N VAL A 750 3.97 -22.71 -7.84
CA VAL A 750 3.13 -23.60 -8.66
C VAL A 750 4.04 -24.41 -9.57
N ARG A 751 4.11 -25.73 -9.38
CA ARG A 751 4.74 -26.63 -10.37
C ARG A 751 3.68 -27.14 -11.33
N MET A 752 3.86 -26.87 -12.61
CA MET A 752 2.99 -27.34 -13.69
C MET A 752 3.48 -28.68 -14.24
N GLY A 753 2.58 -29.51 -14.75
CA GLY A 753 2.89 -30.86 -15.24
C GLY A 753 3.78 -30.92 -16.49
N ASN A 754 4.11 -29.77 -17.09
CA ASN A 754 5.13 -29.63 -18.13
C ASN A 754 6.55 -29.36 -17.56
N GLY A 755 6.74 -29.42 -16.24
CA GLY A 755 8.00 -29.17 -15.56
C GLY A 755 8.31 -27.69 -15.30
N GLN A 756 7.52 -26.75 -15.82
CA GLN A 756 7.70 -25.33 -15.55
C GLN A 756 7.17 -24.94 -14.16
N THR A 757 7.79 -23.93 -13.55
CA THR A 757 7.42 -23.39 -12.25
C THR A 757 7.00 -21.94 -12.36
N LEU A 758 5.96 -21.55 -11.64
CA LEU A 758 5.53 -20.16 -11.48
C LEU A 758 5.74 -19.73 -10.03
N TYR A 759 6.30 -18.54 -9.84
CA TYR A 759 6.39 -17.94 -8.51
C TYR A 759 5.00 -17.45 -8.06
N GLY A 760 4.73 -17.60 -6.77
CA GLY A 760 3.51 -17.13 -6.13
C GLY A 760 3.72 -17.06 -4.63
N GLU A 761 2.77 -16.47 -3.90
CA GLU A 761 2.87 -16.34 -2.44
C GLU A 761 1.58 -16.70 -1.70
N SER A 762 1.75 -17.17 -0.46
CA SER A 762 0.63 -17.67 0.37
C SER A 762 0.91 -17.63 1.87
N MET A 763 -0.15 -17.40 2.65
CA MET A 763 -0.16 -17.64 4.11
C MET A 763 -0.50 -19.09 4.49
N TYR A 764 -0.71 -19.98 3.53
CA TYR A 764 -1.08 -21.35 3.82
C TYR A 764 0.10 -22.14 4.41
N PRO A 765 -0.07 -22.87 5.53
CA PRO A 765 1.05 -23.40 6.31
C PRO A 765 1.69 -24.69 5.77
N GLY A 766 1.18 -25.25 4.67
CA GLY A 766 1.69 -26.49 4.03
C GLY A 766 1.45 -27.80 4.80
N ASN A 767 1.59 -27.79 6.13
CA ASN A 767 1.90 -29.00 6.91
C ASN A 767 0.68 -29.82 7.42
N HIS A 768 -0.55 -29.47 7.05
CA HIS A 768 -1.76 -30.04 7.68
C HIS A 768 -2.68 -30.88 6.78
N PHE A 769 -2.36 -31.09 5.50
CA PHE A 769 -3.25 -31.81 4.58
C PHE A 769 -2.54 -32.90 3.75
N LYS A 770 -3.13 -34.10 3.70
CA LYS A 770 -2.65 -35.24 2.88
C LYS A 770 -2.64 -34.98 1.35
N THR A 771 -3.02 -33.79 0.90
CA THR A 771 -3.09 -33.34 -0.50
C THR A 771 -1.95 -32.38 -0.89
N THR A 772 -1.17 -31.82 0.05
CA THR A 772 0.01 -31.02 -0.32
C THR A 772 1.05 -31.91 -0.98
N GLY A 773 1.59 -31.49 -2.13
CA GLY A 773 2.49 -32.29 -2.96
C GLY A 773 1.84 -33.22 -3.97
N ARG A 774 0.50 -33.36 -4.00
CA ARG A 774 -0.20 -34.11 -5.07
C ARG A 774 -0.46 -33.22 -6.28
N ASP A 775 -0.24 -33.76 -7.47
CA ASP A 775 -0.66 -33.11 -8.71
C ASP A 775 -2.19 -33.17 -8.84
N LEU A 776 -2.81 -31.99 -8.97
CA LEU A 776 -4.24 -31.80 -9.15
C LEU A 776 -4.51 -31.34 -10.58
N GLU A 777 -5.65 -31.74 -11.13
CA GLU A 777 -6.12 -31.21 -12.41
C GLU A 777 -6.43 -29.71 -12.24
N LEU A 778 -5.87 -28.88 -13.12
CA LEU A 778 -6.12 -27.44 -13.20
C LEU A 778 -7.46 -27.19 -13.90
N VAL A 779 -8.25 -26.26 -13.39
CA VAL A 779 -9.48 -25.81 -14.06
C VAL A 779 -9.61 -24.29 -13.99
N TYR A 780 -9.91 -23.68 -15.14
CA TYR A 780 -10.25 -22.27 -15.28
C TYR A 780 -11.61 -22.18 -15.98
N VAL A 781 -12.63 -21.72 -15.25
CA VAL A 781 -14.02 -21.73 -15.74
C VAL A 781 -14.38 -20.33 -16.23
N THR A 782 -14.52 -20.18 -17.55
CA THR A 782 -14.82 -18.89 -18.20
C THR A 782 -16.08 -18.95 -19.07
N GLY A 783 -16.59 -17.79 -19.49
CA GLY A 783 -17.51 -17.70 -20.64
C GLY A 783 -19.00 -17.89 -20.33
N GLY A 784 -19.44 -17.60 -19.09
CA GLY A 784 -20.85 -17.58 -18.73
C GLY A 784 -21.24 -16.33 -17.93
N ASP A 785 -22.51 -15.93 -18.00
CA ASP A 785 -23.07 -14.69 -17.42
C ASP A 785 -22.99 -14.58 -15.88
N ARG A 786 -22.34 -15.53 -15.21
CA ARG A 786 -22.26 -15.65 -13.74
C ARG A 786 -20.92 -15.19 -13.15
N GLY A 787 -19.95 -14.76 -13.95
CA GLY A 787 -18.61 -14.39 -13.47
C GLY A 787 -17.89 -15.56 -12.80
N SER A 788 -17.81 -16.68 -13.51
CA SER A 788 -17.12 -17.89 -13.05
C SER A 788 -15.61 -17.68 -12.96
N GLU A 789 -15.06 -16.87 -13.86
CA GLU A 789 -13.66 -16.46 -13.89
C GLU A 789 -13.26 -15.68 -12.63
N PHE A 790 -14.18 -14.91 -12.05
CA PHE A 790 -13.98 -14.23 -10.77
C PHE A 790 -14.38 -15.06 -9.55
N CYS A 791 -14.82 -16.31 -9.72
CA CYS A 791 -15.29 -17.19 -8.64
C CYS A 791 -16.34 -16.54 -7.72
N PHE A 792 -17.34 -15.85 -8.31
CA PHE A 792 -18.49 -15.32 -7.57
C PHE A 792 -19.33 -16.40 -6.89
N LYS A 793 -20.01 -16.06 -5.79
CA LYS A 793 -20.85 -16.99 -5.03
C LYS A 793 -21.91 -17.65 -5.94
N ARG A 794 -21.90 -18.99 -6.00
CA ARG A 794 -22.73 -19.85 -6.88
C ARG A 794 -22.43 -19.78 -8.39
N SER A 795 -21.28 -19.25 -8.83
CA SER A 795 -20.88 -19.24 -10.25
C SER A 795 -20.11 -20.48 -10.71
N LEU A 796 -19.49 -21.24 -9.80
CA LEU A 796 -18.68 -22.43 -10.12
C LEU A 796 -19.54 -23.71 -10.20
N PRO A 797 -19.56 -24.43 -11.35
CA PRO A 797 -20.23 -25.73 -11.46
C PRO A 797 -19.48 -26.82 -10.67
N ARG A 798 -20.16 -27.48 -9.73
CA ARG A 798 -19.56 -28.48 -8.81
C ARG A 798 -18.94 -29.66 -9.57
N ASP A 799 -19.60 -30.13 -10.62
CA ASP A 799 -19.14 -31.17 -11.54
C ASP A 799 -17.79 -30.84 -12.19
N LYS A 800 -17.53 -29.57 -12.50
CA LYS A 800 -16.29 -29.12 -13.15
C LYS A 800 -15.14 -28.89 -12.18
N VAL A 801 -15.42 -28.52 -10.92
CA VAL A 801 -14.38 -28.07 -9.96
C VAL A 801 -14.11 -29.02 -8.80
N ARG A 802 -14.99 -29.99 -8.51
CA ARG A 802 -14.85 -30.88 -7.35
C ARG A 802 -13.53 -31.66 -7.41
N GLY A 803 -12.71 -31.52 -6.36
CA GLY A 803 -11.40 -32.17 -6.23
C GLY A 803 -10.28 -31.55 -7.06
N LYS A 804 -10.53 -30.46 -7.80
CA LYS A 804 -9.57 -29.82 -8.72
C LYS A 804 -8.91 -28.58 -8.11
N LEU A 805 -7.85 -28.11 -8.76
CA LEU A 805 -7.18 -26.85 -8.45
C LEU A 805 -7.79 -25.75 -9.36
N VAL A 806 -8.49 -24.79 -8.76
CA VAL A 806 -9.31 -23.80 -9.48
C VAL A 806 -8.57 -22.48 -9.65
N ILE A 807 -8.56 -21.91 -10.84
CA ILE A 807 -8.07 -20.55 -11.07
C ILE A 807 -9.22 -19.55 -10.91
N CYS A 808 -8.96 -18.51 -10.11
CA CYS A 808 -9.84 -17.37 -9.94
C CYS A 808 -9.08 -16.08 -10.30
N ASP A 809 -9.62 -15.27 -11.20
CA ASP A 809 -9.07 -13.96 -11.53
C ASP A 809 -9.33 -12.96 -10.40
N ARG A 810 -8.32 -12.15 -10.12
CA ARG A 810 -8.37 -11.10 -9.10
C ARG A 810 -9.28 -9.95 -9.53
N GLY A 811 -10.00 -9.38 -8.56
CA GLY A 811 -10.92 -8.26 -8.75
C GLY A 811 -12.39 -8.63 -8.60
N ALA A 812 -13.24 -7.60 -8.71
CA ALA A 812 -14.70 -7.60 -8.59
C ALA A 812 -15.31 -8.03 -7.24
N ASN A 813 -14.77 -9.04 -6.56
CA ASN A 813 -15.18 -9.48 -5.21
C ASN A 813 -13.97 -9.83 -4.33
N GLY A 814 -14.21 -10.20 -3.07
CA GLY A 814 -13.16 -10.37 -2.06
C GLY A 814 -12.15 -11.47 -2.41
N ARG A 815 -10.85 -11.24 -2.13
CA ARG A 815 -9.79 -12.20 -2.44
C ARG A 815 -9.93 -13.49 -1.63
N ALA A 816 -10.11 -13.37 -0.31
CA ALA A 816 -10.41 -14.49 0.57
C ALA A 816 -11.76 -15.17 0.23
N GLU A 817 -12.78 -14.38 -0.13
CA GLU A 817 -14.13 -14.82 -0.53
C GLU A 817 -14.09 -15.81 -1.69
N LYS A 818 -13.27 -15.56 -2.72
CA LYS A 818 -13.05 -16.50 -3.85
C LYS A 818 -12.62 -17.88 -3.36
N GLY A 819 -11.71 -17.94 -2.38
CA GLY A 819 -11.27 -19.19 -1.76
C GLY A 819 -12.39 -19.91 -1.00
N GLN A 820 -13.30 -19.17 -0.35
CA GLN A 820 -14.50 -19.72 0.27
C GLN A 820 -15.48 -20.28 -0.76
N VAL A 821 -15.71 -19.57 -1.88
CA VAL A 821 -16.56 -20.06 -2.98
C VAL A 821 -16.00 -21.33 -3.62
N VAL A 822 -14.68 -21.40 -3.87
CA VAL A 822 -14.02 -22.62 -4.38
C VAL A 822 -14.22 -23.78 -3.40
N LYS A 823 -14.08 -23.55 -2.09
CA LYS A 823 -14.34 -24.55 -1.04
C LYS A 823 -15.79 -25.05 -1.04
N GLU A 824 -16.77 -24.14 -1.11
CA GLU A 824 -18.21 -24.46 -1.17
C GLU A 824 -18.62 -25.23 -2.43
N ALA A 825 -17.88 -25.03 -3.53
CA ALA A 825 -18.03 -25.78 -4.78
C ALA A 825 -17.30 -27.14 -4.77
N GLY A 826 -16.49 -27.42 -3.74
CA GLY A 826 -15.75 -28.68 -3.57
C GLY A 826 -14.37 -28.70 -4.22
N GLY A 827 -13.81 -27.56 -4.63
CA GLY A 827 -12.44 -27.45 -5.12
C GLY A 827 -11.40 -27.79 -4.04
N ALA A 828 -10.30 -28.41 -4.44
CA ALA A 828 -9.25 -28.88 -3.54
C ALA A 828 -8.19 -27.81 -3.24
N ALA A 829 -7.95 -26.90 -4.18
CA ALA A 829 -7.00 -25.80 -4.06
C ALA A 829 -7.39 -24.63 -5.00
N MET A 830 -6.76 -23.47 -4.83
CA MET A 830 -7.00 -22.28 -5.66
C MET A 830 -5.68 -21.61 -6.11
N ILE A 831 -5.65 -21.07 -7.32
CA ILE A 831 -4.68 -20.02 -7.69
C ILE A 831 -5.46 -18.72 -7.90
N LEU A 832 -5.07 -17.68 -7.16
CA LEU A 832 -5.54 -16.32 -7.37
C LEU A 832 -4.63 -15.65 -8.42
N ALA A 833 -5.15 -15.48 -9.62
CA ALA A 833 -4.42 -14.90 -10.74
C ALA A 833 -4.60 -13.37 -10.78
N ASN A 834 -3.50 -12.60 -10.69
CA ASN A 834 -3.57 -11.16 -10.95
C ASN A 834 -4.04 -10.89 -12.40
N THR A 835 -4.70 -9.74 -12.60
CA THR A 835 -5.11 -9.26 -13.92
C THR A 835 -4.23 -8.08 -14.35
N ALA A 836 -4.34 -7.65 -15.60
CA ALA A 836 -3.61 -6.47 -16.12
C ALA A 836 -3.88 -5.16 -15.35
N ILE A 837 -4.93 -5.11 -14.51
CA ILE A 837 -5.22 -3.98 -13.61
C ILE A 837 -4.40 -4.07 -12.32
N ASN A 838 -4.08 -5.29 -11.87
CA ASN A 838 -3.34 -5.55 -10.63
C ASN A 838 -1.83 -5.65 -10.85
N LEU A 839 -1.37 -5.96 -12.07
CA LEU A 839 0.06 -6.10 -12.40
C LEU A 839 0.72 -7.12 -11.44
N GLU A 840 1.93 -6.83 -10.99
CA GLU A 840 2.72 -7.71 -10.10
C GLU A 840 2.45 -7.45 -8.60
N GLU A 841 1.20 -7.11 -8.23
CA GLU A 841 0.84 -6.90 -6.83
C GLU A 841 0.89 -8.18 -6.00
N ASP A 842 1.74 -8.16 -4.97
CA ASP A 842 2.19 -9.29 -4.14
C ASP A 842 1.55 -9.35 -2.73
N SER A 843 0.43 -8.65 -2.54
CA SER A 843 -0.36 -8.74 -1.32
C SER A 843 -0.89 -10.17 -1.13
N VAL A 844 -0.49 -10.86 -0.06
CA VAL A 844 -1.08 -12.17 0.30
C VAL A 844 -2.33 -12.02 1.17
N ASP A 845 -3.22 -13.00 1.11
CA ASP A 845 -4.32 -13.19 2.07
C ASP A 845 -4.16 -14.52 2.79
N VAL A 846 -4.85 -14.65 3.91
CA VAL A 846 -5.23 -15.96 4.43
C VAL A 846 -6.41 -16.48 3.59
N HIS A 847 -6.36 -17.75 3.17
CA HIS A 847 -7.47 -18.46 2.54
C HIS A 847 -7.96 -19.63 3.41
N VAL A 848 -9.17 -20.13 3.14
CA VAL A 848 -9.84 -21.24 3.86
C VAL A 848 -9.47 -22.65 3.34
N LEU A 849 -8.67 -22.71 2.29
CA LEU A 849 -8.15 -23.89 1.58
C LEU A 849 -6.72 -23.60 1.07
N PRO A 850 -5.96 -24.60 0.55
CA PRO A 850 -4.66 -24.35 -0.06
C PRO A 850 -4.78 -23.40 -1.25
N ALA A 851 -4.15 -22.23 -1.17
CA ALA A 851 -4.18 -21.25 -2.25
C ALA A 851 -2.84 -20.55 -2.41
N THR A 852 -2.53 -20.08 -3.63
CA THR A 852 -1.38 -19.20 -3.89
C THR A 852 -1.82 -18.05 -4.80
N SER A 853 -1.25 -16.87 -4.59
CA SER A 853 -1.45 -15.69 -5.43
C SER A 853 -0.28 -15.55 -6.39
N VAL A 854 -0.55 -15.37 -7.68
CA VAL A 854 0.48 -15.24 -8.73
C VAL A 854 0.39 -13.89 -9.44
N GLY A 855 1.54 -13.43 -9.92
CA GLY A 855 1.73 -12.21 -10.71
C GLY A 855 0.92 -12.18 -12.01
N PHE A 856 0.85 -11.02 -12.67
CA PHE A 856 0.14 -10.93 -13.94
C PHE A 856 0.89 -11.69 -15.03
N ASP A 857 2.22 -11.55 -15.09
CA ASP A 857 3.09 -12.29 -15.99
C ASP A 857 2.99 -13.82 -15.79
N GLU A 858 3.02 -14.31 -14.55
CA GLU A 858 2.76 -15.72 -14.23
C GLU A 858 1.34 -16.15 -14.61
N SER A 859 0.32 -15.29 -14.43
CA SER A 859 -1.06 -15.60 -14.81
C SER A 859 -1.22 -15.85 -16.31
N VAL A 860 -0.48 -15.11 -17.15
CA VAL A 860 -0.50 -15.27 -18.61
C VAL A 860 0.12 -16.62 -18.98
N ARG A 861 1.25 -16.98 -18.36
CA ARG A 861 1.92 -18.29 -18.57
C ARG A 861 1.03 -19.45 -18.12
N LEU A 862 0.37 -19.32 -16.96
CA LEU A 862 -0.56 -20.30 -16.41
C LEU A 862 -1.77 -20.54 -17.34
N LYS A 863 -2.38 -19.46 -17.85
CA LYS A 863 -3.52 -19.53 -18.78
C LYS A 863 -3.10 -20.09 -20.14
N ALA A 864 -1.88 -19.82 -20.60
CA ALA A 864 -1.33 -20.44 -21.80
C ALA A 864 -1.11 -21.96 -21.63
N TYR A 865 -0.57 -22.41 -20.50
CA TYR A 865 -0.37 -23.83 -20.20
C TYR A 865 -1.68 -24.64 -20.20
N ILE A 866 -2.76 -24.08 -19.63
CA ILE A 866 -4.08 -24.75 -19.61
C ILE A 866 -4.61 -25.00 -21.02
N ASN A 867 -4.36 -24.07 -21.95
CA ASN A 867 -4.80 -24.21 -23.34
C ASN A 867 -3.86 -25.11 -24.18
N SER A 868 -2.69 -25.50 -23.66
CA SER A 868 -1.71 -26.33 -24.38
C SER A 868 -1.82 -27.84 -24.11
N THR A 869 -2.75 -28.28 -23.26
CA THR A 869 -2.95 -29.71 -22.95
C THR A 869 -4.41 -30.02 -22.59
N MET A 870 -4.88 -31.21 -22.96
CA MET A 870 -6.23 -31.70 -22.64
C MET A 870 -6.41 -32.06 -21.16
N LYS A 871 -5.31 -32.21 -20.40
CA LYS A 871 -5.32 -32.51 -18.97
C LYS A 871 -4.20 -31.73 -18.26
N PRO A 872 -4.40 -30.42 -18.02
CA PRO A 872 -3.42 -29.61 -17.31
C PRO A 872 -3.36 -30.05 -15.85
N MET A 873 -2.17 -30.28 -15.34
CA MET A 873 -1.91 -30.74 -13.97
C MET A 873 -0.99 -29.75 -13.27
N ALA A 874 -1.20 -29.47 -11.99
CA ALA A 874 -0.25 -28.73 -11.18
C ALA A 874 -0.39 -29.04 -9.69
N ARG A 875 0.66 -28.69 -8.94
CA ARG A 875 0.67 -28.68 -7.47
C ARG A 875 1.22 -27.36 -6.95
N ILE A 876 0.82 -27.01 -5.72
CA ILE A 876 1.35 -25.86 -5.00
C ILE A 876 2.32 -26.37 -3.93
N GLU A 877 3.54 -25.85 -3.91
CA GLU A 877 4.58 -26.12 -2.93
C GLU A 877 4.74 -24.89 -2.03
N PHE A 878 4.44 -25.04 -0.75
CA PHE A 878 4.50 -23.96 0.23
C PHE A 878 5.86 -23.98 0.95
N GLU A 879 6.68 -22.96 0.73
CA GLU A 879 8.03 -22.86 1.30
C GLU A 879 8.06 -22.08 2.63
N GLY A 880 6.91 -21.52 3.03
CA GLY A 880 6.74 -20.85 4.30
C GLY A 880 7.16 -19.38 4.25
N THR A 881 8.20 -19.01 5.00
CA THR A 881 8.64 -17.60 5.14
C THR A 881 10.10 -17.44 4.79
N GLU A 882 10.38 -16.54 3.85
CA GLU A 882 11.74 -16.14 3.48
C GLU A 882 12.01 -14.69 3.87
N ILE A 883 13.23 -14.38 4.28
CA ILE A 883 13.68 -13.04 4.69
C ILE A 883 15.04 -12.77 4.03
N GLY A 884 15.26 -11.55 3.55
CA GLY A 884 16.56 -11.10 3.02
C GLY A 884 16.98 -11.66 1.66
N LYS A 885 16.24 -12.60 1.06
CA LYS A 885 16.45 -13.02 -0.35
C LYS A 885 15.89 -12.01 -1.36
N SER A 886 14.78 -11.35 -1.03
CA SER A 886 14.16 -10.35 -1.88
C SER A 886 14.73 -8.95 -1.61
N ARG A 887 14.73 -8.11 -2.63
CA ARG A 887 15.22 -6.73 -2.55
C ARG A 887 14.09 -5.84 -2.01
N GLY A 888 14.28 -5.25 -0.83
CA GLY A 888 13.29 -4.37 -0.18
C GLY A 888 13.92 -3.11 0.42
N PRO A 889 13.20 -1.97 0.43
CA PRO A 889 11.80 -1.80 0.03
C PRO A 889 11.64 -1.50 -1.47
N ALA A 890 10.52 -1.93 -2.03
CA ALA A 890 9.96 -1.43 -3.28
C ALA A 890 8.61 -0.74 -3.00
N VAL A 891 8.15 0.15 -3.88
CA VAL A 891 6.83 0.78 -3.75
C VAL A 891 5.75 -0.26 -4.00
N ALA A 892 4.75 -0.32 -3.12
CA ALA A 892 3.62 -1.23 -3.32
C ALA A 892 2.80 -0.81 -4.55
N GLN A 893 2.40 -1.77 -5.39
CA GLN A 893 1.68 -1.50 -6.64
C GLN A 893 0.39 -0.70 -6.41
N PHE A 894 -0.35 -1.03 -5.35
CA PHE A 894 -1.58 -0.35 -4.94
C PHE A 894 -1.34 1.02 -4.28
N SER A 895 -0.12 1.37 -3.85
CA SER A 895 0.12 2.61 -3.10
C SER A 895 -0.23 3.81 -3.98
N SER A 896 -1.18 4.64 -3.54
CA SER A 896 -1.59 5.84 -4.28
C SER A 896 -0.42 6.79 -4.57
N ARG A 897 -0.49 7.47 -5.71
CA ARG A 897 0.59 8.31 -6.27
C ARG A 897 0.19 9.78 -6.34
N GLY A 898 1.19 10.64 -6.19
CA GLY A 898 1.07 12.06 -6.52
C GLY A 898 1.02 12.33 -8.03
N PRO A 899 1.09 13.62 -8.44
CA PRO A 899 0.99 14.81 -7.60
C PRO A 899 -0.35 14.88 -6.86
N SER A 900 -0.46 15.77 -5.86
CA SER A 900 -1.77 16.09 -5.26
C SER A 900 -2.70 16.65 -6.35
N PHE A 901 -3.93 16.15 -6.38
CA PHE A 901 -4.98 16.55 -7.31
C PHE A 901 -5.44 17.99 -7.07
N THR A 902 -5.58 18.38 -5.79
CA THR A 902 -6.08 19.71 -5.40
C THR A 902 -5.00 20.78 -5.28
N ASN A 903 -3.79 20.39 -4.90
CA ASN A 903 -2.67 21.30 -4.66
C ASN A 903 -1.31 20.71 -5.10
N PRO A 904 -1.03 20.68 -6.42
CA PRO A 904 0.23 20.15 -6.96
C PRO A 904 1.49 20.97 -6.56
N SER A 905 1.33 22.10 -5.87
CA SER A 905 2.45 22.88 -5.31
C SER A 905 3.06 22.26 -4.05
N ILE A 906 2.38 21.26 -3.46
CA ILE A 906 2.88 20.45 -2.35
C ILE A 906 3.06 19.01 -2.83
N LEU A 907 4.24 18.45 -2.58
CA LEU A 907 4.59 17.10 -3.01
C LEU A 907 3.95 16.08 -2.07
N LYS A 908 3.27 15.08 -2.65
CA LYS A 908 2.62 13.96 -1.95
C LYS A 908 2.91 12.64 -2.69
N PRO A 909 2.96 11.47 -2.02
CA PRO A 909 2.97 11.31 -0.55
C PRO A 909 4.21 11.98 0.09
N ASP A 910 4.23 12.12 1.41
CA ASP A 910 5.35 12.77 2.11
C ASP A 910 6.53 11.80 2.28
N VAL A 911 6.26 10.54 2.64
CA VAL A 911 7.20 9.42 2.74
C VAL A 911 6.49 8.08 2.44
N ILE A 912 7.25 7.01 2.25
CA ILE A 912 6.76 5.62 2.27
C ILE A 912 7.24 4.86 3.52
N ALA A 913 6.48 3.85 3.94
CA ALA A 913 6.83 2.95 5.03
C ALA A 913 6.29 1.52 4.77
N PRO A 914 6.70 0.50 5.55
CA PRO A 914 6.26 -0.87 5.33
C PRO A 914 4.73 -1.01 5.42
N GLY A 915 4.12 -1.45 4.34
CA GLY A 915 2.66 -1.55 4.21
C GLY A 915 2.20 -2.79 3.45
N VAL A 916 3.10 -3.71 3.09
CA VAL A 916 2.77 -4.97 2.40
C VAL A 916 3.11 -6.14 3.32
N ASN A 917 2.17 -7.07 3.43
CA ASN A 917 2.28 -8.35 4.13
C ASN A 917 2.73 -8.19 5.60
N ILE A 918 2.12 -7.22 6.29
CA ILE A 918 2.38 -6.85 7.69
C ILE A 918 1.59 -7.76 8.63
N ILE A 919 2.27 -8.39 9.59
CA ILE A 919 1.65 -9.27 10.59
C ILE A 919 1.52 -8.49 11.91
N ALA A 920 0.28 -8.29 12.36
CA ALA A 920 -0.04 -7.61 13.61
C ALA A 920 -1.29 -8.25 14.25
N ALA A 921 -1.74 -7.70 15.39
CA ALA A 921 -2.78 -8.33 16.20
C ALA A 921 -4.12 -8.48 15.45
N TRP A 922 -4.86 -9.53 15.79
CA TRP A 922 -6.18 -9.82 15.24
C TRP A 922 -7.19 -10.17 16.35
N PRO A 923 -8.47 -9.77 16.23
CA PRO A 923 -9.51 -10.14 17.18
C PRO A 923 -9.84 -11.64 17.18
N GLN A 924 -10.06 -12.22 18.37
CA GLN A 924 -10.42 -13.63 18.53
C GLN A 924 -11.90 -13.96 18.26
N ASN A 925 -12.77 -12.96 18.04
CA ASN A 925 -14.11 -13.21 17.52
C ASN A 925 -14.11 -13.50 16.00
N LEU A 926 -13.06 -13.11 15.27
CA LEU A 926 -12.99 -13.19 13.80
C LEU A 926 -12.17 -14.37 13.29
N GLY A 927 -12.56 -14.87 12.11
CA GLY A 927 -11.70 -15.73 11.30
C GLY A 927 -10.45 -14.99 10.82
N PRO A 928 -9.31 -15.67 10.58
CA PRO A 928 -8.09 -15.05 10.06
C PRO A 928 -8.24 -14.49 8.64
N THR A 929 -9.26 -14.93 7.89
CA THR A 929 -9.68 -14.35 6.60
C THR A 929 -10.57 -13.10 6.72
N GLY A 930 -11.08 -12.81 7.92
CA GLY A 930 -12.15 -11.81 8.15
C GLY A 930 -13.54 -12.25 7.67
N LEU A 931 -13.71 -13.46 7.12
CA LEU A 931 -15.01 -13.95 6.66
C LEU A 931 -15.84 -14.55 7.81
N PRO A 932 -17.17 -14.32 7.86
CA PRO A 932 -18.05 -14.98 8.83
C PRO A 932 -18.02 -16.52 8.75
N GLU A 933 -17.83 -17.08 7.55
CA GLU A 933 -17.76 -18.53 7.32
C GLU A 933 -16.45 -19.19 7.82
N ASP A 934 -15.45 -18.41 8.26
CA ASP A 934 -14.16 -18.94 8.73
C ASP A 934 -14.13 -19.11 10.26
N SER A 935 -14.34 -20.34 10.71
CA SER A 935 -14.37 -20.72 12.13
C SER A 935 -12.99 -20.86 12.78
N ARG A 936 -11.89 -20.75 12.04
CA ARG A 936 -10.52 -20.77 12.62
C ARG A 936 -10.30 -19.53 13.47
N ARG A 937 -9.42 -19.57 14.47
CA ARG A 937 -9.06 -18.40 15.30
C ARG A 937 -7.55 -18.25 15.43
N VAL A 938 -7.09 -17.00 15.45
CA VAL A 938 -5.67 -16.61 15.55
C VAL A 938 -5.54 -15.32 16.37
N ASN A 939 -4.38 -15.12 16.98
CA ASN A 939 -4.05 -13.85 17.67
C ASN A 939 -3.46 -12.79 16.73
N PHE A 940 -3.02 -13.21 15.54
CA PHE A 940 -2.31 -12.40 14.56
C PHE A 940 -2.73 -12.80 13.14
N THR A 941 -2.90 -11.82 12.26
CA THR A 941 -3.12 -12.04 10.82
C THR A 941 -2.25 -11.12 9.98
N VAL A 942 -2.21 -11.35 8.68
CA VAL A 942 -1.52 -10.49 7.72
C VAL A 942 -2.48 -9.50 7.06
N MET A 943 -2.02 -8.27 6.84
CA MET A 943 -2.73 -7.27 6.02
C MET A 943 -1.74 -6.47 5.16
N SER A 944 -2.26 -5.92 4.06
CA SER A 944 -1.54 -5.01 3.14
C SER A 944 -2.38 -3.76 2.87
N GLY A 945 -1.73 -2.60 2.87
CA GLY A 945 -2.34 -1.30 2.62
C GLY A 945 -1.46 -0.14 3.09
N THR A 946 -1.72 1.06 2.56
CA THR A 946 -1.24 2.31 3.17
C THR A 946 -1.77 2.49 4.60
N SER A 947 -2.90 1.86 4.92
CA SER A 947 -3.43 1.64 6.28
C SER A 947 -2.47 0.94 7.24
N MET A 948 -1.53 0.12 6.75
CA MET A 948 -0.49 -0.50 7.58
C MET A 948 0.79 0.33 7.60
N ALA A 949 1.07 1.13 6.57
CA ALA A 949 2.21 2.06 6.55
C ALA A 949 1.99 3.28 7.48
N CYS A 950 0.77 3.80 7.56
CA CYS A 950 0.37 4.89 8.45
C CYS A 950 0.71 4.65 9.94
N PRO A 951 0.35 3.52 10.58
CA PRO A 951 0.68 3.24 11.98
C PRO A 951 2.17 3.03 12.21
N HIS A 952 2.94 2.50 11.23
CA HIS A 952 4.40 2.46 11.34
C HIS A 952 4.96 3.87 11.56
N VAL A 953 4.58 4.83 10.71
CA VAL A 953 5.04 6.22 10.85
C VAL A 953 4.45 6.91 12.08
N SER A 954 3.23 6.58 12.49
CA SER A 954 2.63 7.11 13.73
C SER A 954 3.41 6.69 14.99
N GLY A 955 3.84 5.43 15.05
CA GLY A 955 4.72 4.98 16.13
C GLY A 955 6.12 5.62 16.05
N ILE A 956 6.70 5.80 14.86
CA ILE A 956 7.99 6.50 14.72
C ILE A 956 7.85 7.98 15.14
N ALA A 957 6.76 8.65 14.78
CA ALA A 957 6.45 10.00 15.25
C ALA A 957 6.32 10.06 16.77
N ALA A 958 5.75 9.03 17.40
CA ALA A 958 5.70 8.92 18.86
C ALA A 958 7.07 8.73 19.53
N LEU A 959 8.01 8.03 18.87
CA LEU A 959 9.41 7.97 19.30
C LEU A 959 10.08 9.35 19.23
N ILE A 960 9.92 10.07 18.11
CA ILE A 960 10.48 11.42 17.94
C ILE A 960 9.90 12.37 18.99
N HIS A 961 8.57 12.35 19.20
CA HIS A 961 7.90 13.15 20.20
C HIS A 961 8.38 12.86 21.64
N SER A 962 8.67 11.59 21.98
CA SER A 962 9.19 11.25 23.32
C SER A 962 10.60 11.80 23.59
N VAL A 963 11.43 11.99 22.55
CA VAL A 963 12.75 12.65 22.65
C VAL A 963 12.60 14.16 22.63
N HIS A 964 11.65 14.67 21.86
CA HIS A 964 11.45 16.11 21.64
C HIS A 964 10.00 16.56 21.95
N PRO A 965 9.53 16.54 23.22
CA PRO A 965 8.11 16.81 23.56
C PRO A 965 7.63 18.25 23.35
N LYS A 966 8.49 19.12 22.80
CA LYS A 966 8.20 20.52 22.47
C LYS A 966 8.27 20.80 20.96
N TRP A 967 8.55 19.80 20.14
CA TRP A 967 8.55 19.95 18.69
C TRP A 967 7.13 20.08 18.15
N THR A 968 6.96 20.95 17.16
CA THR A 968 5.70 21.08 16.44
C THR A 968 5.44 19.84 15.58
N PRO A 969 4.18 19.62 15.14
CA PRO A 969 3.86 18.65 14.09
C PRO A 969 4.71 18.81 12.82
N ALA A 970 5.00 20.06 12.44
CA ALA A 970 5.84 20.37 11.28
C ALA A 970 7.31 19.97 11.49
N ALA A 971 7.85 20.14 12.70
CA ALA A 971 9.20 19.70 13.06
C ALA A 971 9.34 18.16 13.02
N ILE A 972 8.39 17.43 13.61
CA ILE A 972 8.35 15.95 13.57
C ILE A 972 8.23 15.46 12.11
N LYS A 973 7.31 16.04 11.33
CA LYS A 973 7.16 15.77 9.90
C LYS A 973 8.43 16.07 9.11
N SER A 974 9.10 17.19 9.40
CA SER A 974 10.37 17.53 8.76
C SER A 974 11.42 16.46 9.04
N ALA A 975 11.56 16.01 10.29
CA ALA A 975 12.56 15.01 10.65
C ALA A 975 12.32 13.67 9.93
N LEU A 976 11.06 13.25 9.82
CA LEU A 976 10.65 12.06 9.05
C LEU A 976 11.00 12.19 7.56
N MET A 977 10.75 13.36 6.96
CA MET A 977 11.00 13.59 5.52
C MET A 977 12.49 13.79 5.19
N THR A 978 13.20 14.63 5.93
CA THR A 978 14.56 15.06 5.55
C THR A 978 15.63 13.99 5.75
N THR A 979 15.31 12.95 6.50
CA THR A 979 16.19 11.84 6.83
C THR A 979 15.81 10.51 6.14
N ALA A 980 14.75 10.53 5.33
CA ALA A 980 14.25 9.36 4.61
C ALA A 980 15.26 8.86 3.54
N ASP A 981 15.34 7.54 3.39
CA ASP A 981 16.24 6.87 2.46
C ASP A 981 15.61 6.69 1.08
N ILE A 982 16.35 6.99 0.02
CA ILE A 982 15.93 6.76 -1.38
C ILE A 982 16.43 5.43 -1.95
N THR A 983 17.15 4.67 -1.14
CA THR A 983 17.74 3.38 -1.49
C THR A 983 17.16 2.28 -0.62
N ASP A 984 17.18 1.07 -1.15
CA ASP A 984 16.94 -0.16 -0.41
C ASP A 984 18.16 -0.57 0.44
N HIS A 985 18.01 -1.71 1.14
CA HIS A 985 19.05 -2.27 2.02
C HIS A 985 20.31 -2.75 1.30
N SER A 986 20.28 -2.90 -0.03
CA SER A 986 21.46 -3.15 -0.87
C SER A 986 22.14 -1.86 -1.39
N GLY A 987 21.66 -0.68 -0.95
CA GLY A 987 22.17 0.62 -1.38
C GLY A 987 21.76 1.02 -2.80
N LYS A 988 20.85 0.28 -3.44
CA LYS A 988 20.35 0.54 -4.79
C LYS A 988 19.04 1.35 -4.74
N PRO A 989 18.62 2.05 -5.82
CA PRO A 989 17.42 2.90 -5.79
C PRO A 989 16.13 2.11 -5.51
N ILE A 990 15.26 2.61 -4.64
CA ILE A 990 13.93 2.01 -4.41
C ILE A 990 13.19 1.88 -5.74
N MET A 991 12.59 0.72 -6.00
CA MET A 991 11.92 0.39 -7.26
C MET A 991 10.40 0.63 -7.20
N ASP A 992 9.80 0.85 -8.36
CA ASP A 992 8.37 1.03 -8.61
C ASP A 992 8.00 0.24 -9.86
N GLY A 993 7.60 -1.02 -9.67
CA GLY A 993 7.72 -2.03 -10.73
C GLY A 993 9.18 -2.16 -11.17
N ASP A 994 9.41 -2.22 -12.49
CA ASP A 994 10.74 -2.41 -13.08
C ASP A 994 11.60 -1.14 -13.16
N ILE A 995 11.08 0.02 -12.74
CA ILE A 995 11.78 1.32 -12.85
C ILE A 995 12.15 1.91 -11.48
N PRO A 996 13.20 2.74 -11.37
CA PRO A 996 13.49 3.49 -10.15
C PRO A 996 12.33 4.43 -9.79
N ALA A 997 11.93 4.41 -8.52
CA ALA A 997 10.73 5.10 -8.07
C ALA A 997 10.87 6.63 -8.09
N GLY A 998 9.88 7.31 -8.68
CA GLY A 998 9.81 8.77 -8.70
C GLY A 998 9.34 9.38 -7.38
N VAL A 999 9.59 10.68 -7.16
CA VAL A 999 9.17 11.38 -5.92
C VAL A 999 7.65 11.40 -5.71
N PHE A 1000 6.84 11.22 -6.76
CA PHE A 1000 5.38 11.05 -6.61
C PHE A 1000 4.95 9.65 -6.15
N ALA A 1001 5.88 8.70 -6.06
CA ALA A 1001 5.66 7.37 -5.49
C ALA A 1001 6.25 7.27 -4.06
N ILE A 1002 7.49 7.74 -3.85
CA ILE A 1002 8.20 7.61 -2.56
C ILE A 1002 8.13 8.86 -1.66
N GLY A 1003 7.67 10.00 -2.15
CA GLY A 1003 7.77 11.27 -1.43
C GLY A 1003 9.23 11.69 -1.26
N ALA A 1004 9.65 11.88 -0.02
CA ALA A 1004 11.05 12.07 0.33
C ALA A 1004 11.88 10.76 0.36
N GLY A 1005 11.23 9.59 0.52
CA GLY A 1005 11.88 8.29 0.61
C GLY A 1005 11.20 7.36 1.61
N HIS A 1006 11.87 6.25 1.92
CA HIS A 1006 11.50 5.31 2.98
C HIS A 1006 11.93 5.82 4.35
N VAL A 1007 11.03 5.75 5.33
CA VAL A 1007 11.26 6.31 6.67
C VAL A 1007 12.45 5.64 7.38
N ASN A 1008 13.34 6.45 7.96
CA ASN A 1008 14.48 5.97 8.75
C ASN A 1008 14.36 6.47 10.21
N PRO A 1009 13.89 5.64 11.16
CA PRO A 1009 13.74 6.03 12.56
C PRO A 1009 15.05 6.41 13.26
N GLY A 1010 16.16 5.77 12.88
CA GLY A 1010 17.47 5.99 13.49
C GLY A 1010 18.04 7.37 13.20
N LYS A 1011 17.79 7.90 12.00
CA LYS A 1011 18.13 9.27 11.60
C LYS A 1011 17.07 10.29 12.03
N ALA A 1012 15.78 9.95 11.93
CA ALA A 1012 14.69 10.89 12.21
C ALA A 1012 14.61 11.37 13.68
N ILE A 1013 15.15 10.61 14.64
CA ILE A 1013 15.25 11.04 16.05
C ILE A 1013 16.26 12.19 16.23
N ASP A 1014 17.27 12.30 15.37
CA ASP A 1014 18.28 13.36 15.42
C ASP A 1014 18.64 13.81 13.99
N PRO A 1015 17.79 14.66 13.37
CA PRO A 1015 17.94 15.09 11.97
C PRO A 1015 18.99 16.20 11.79
N GLY A 1016 19.52 16.79 12.87
CA GLY A 1016 20.39 17.97 12.84
C GLY A 1016 19.65 19.28 12.54
N LEU A 1017 18.95 19.38 11.41
CA LEU A 1017 18.11 20.55 11.07
C LEU A 1017 16.67 20.14 10.71
N ILE A 1018 15.73 21.04 10.98
CA ILE A 1018 14.30 20.90 10.65
C ILE A 1018 13.75 22.13 9.90
N TYR A 1019 12.74 21.90 9.07
CA TYR A 1019 11.88 22.92 8.48
C TYR A 1019 10.61 23.04 9.34
N ASP A 1020 10.63 23.96 10.31
CA ASP A 1020 9.46 24.23 11.15
C ASP A 1020 8.49 25.21 10.47
N ILE A 1021 7.18 25.03 10.69
CA ILE A 1021 6.08 25.76 10.06
C ILE A 1021 5.06 26.16 11.13
N ARG A 1022 4.76 27.45 11.24
CA ARG A 1022 3.72 27.96 12.14
C ARG A 1022 2.31 27.80 11.55
N PRO A 1023 1.25 27.70 12.38
CA PRO A 1023 -0.14 27.73 11.91
C PRO A 1023 -0.45 28.87 10.92
N ASP A 1024 0.03 30.08 11.22
CA ASP A 1024 -0.20 31.28 10.40
C ASP A 1024 0.49 31.20 9.02
N GLU A 1025 1.55 30.40 8.88
CA GLU A 1025 2.22 30.13 7.60
C GLU A 1025 1.37 29.21 6.70
N TYR A 1026 0.59 28.29 7.28
CA TYR A 1026 -0.41 27.51 6.53
C TYR A 1026 -1.59 28.38 6.08
N ILE A 1027 -2.06 29.31 6.93
CA ILE A 1027 -3.12 30.28 6.56
C ILE A 1027 -2.62 31.17 5.40
N THR A 1028 -1.39 31.67 5.49
CA THR A 1028 -0.76 32.45 4.42
C THR A 1028 -0.65 31.63 3.13
N HIS A 1029 -0.32 30.33 3.22
CA HIS A 1029 -0.31 29.43 2.07
C HIS A 1029 -1.69 29.27 1.42
N LEU A 1030 -2.77 29.09 2.20
CA LEU A 1030 -4.14 29.03 1.67
C LEU A 1030 -4.51 30.31 0.89
N CYS A 1031 -4.15 31.49 1.41
CA CYS A 1031 -4.29 32.75 0.68
C CYS A 1031 -3.49 32.77 -0.63
N THR A 1032 -2.25 32.23 -0.67
CA THR A 1032 -1.48 32.15 -1.94
C THR A 1032 -2.07 31.19 -2.97
N LEU A 1033 -2.92 30.24 -2.55
CA LEU A 1033 -3.67 29.37 -3.45
C LEU A 1033 -4.97 30.01 -3.99
N GLY A 1034 -5.37 31.17 -3.46
CA GLY A 1034 -6.57 31.90 -3.89
C GLY A 1034 -7.87 31.46 -3.19
N TYR A 1035 -7.78 30.84 -2.01
CA TYR A 1035 -8.94 30.47 -1.22
C TYR A 1035 -9.70 31.73 -0.75
N ARG A 1036 -11.04 31.64 -0.71
CA ARG A 1036 -11.93 32.71 -0.26
C ARG A 1036 -11.94 32.82 1.27
N THR A 1037 -12.33 33.98 1.80
CA THR A 1037 -12.47 34.20 3.25
C THR A 1037 -13.38 33.15 3.92
N THR A 1038 -14.48 32.76 3.29
CA THR A 1038 -15.39 31.71 3.80
C THR A 1038 -14.78 30.32 3.79
N GLU A 1039 -13.99 29.98 2.77
CA GLU A 1039 -13.28 28.68 2.65
C GLU A 1039 -12.17 28.58 3.71
N ILE A 1040 -11.42 29.67 3.93
CA ILE A 1040 -10.41 29.74 4.99
C ILE A 1040 -11.06 29.73 6.37
N PHE A 1041 -12.20 30.40 6.56
CA PHE A 1041 -12.96 30.32 7.81
C PHE A 1041 -13.44 28.88 8.07
N SER A 1042 -13.87 28.14 7.04
CA SER A 1042 -14.29 26.73 7.19
C SER A 1042 -13.16 25.81 7.67
N ILE A 1043 -11.90 26.12 7.32
CA ILE A 1043 -10.72 25.35 7.75
C ILE A 1043 -10.20 25.81 9.12
N THR A 1044 -10.16 27.13 9.35
CA THR A 1044 -9.38 27.75 10.44
C THR A 1044 -10.25 28.35 11.55
N HIS A 1045 -11.54 28.55 11.29
CA HIS A 1045 -12.49 29.43 12.00
C HIS A 1045 -11.87 30.75 12.49
N ARG A 1046 -10.91 31.31 11.75
CA ARG A 1046 -10.40 32.66 11.94
C ARG A 1046 -10.92 33.51 10.78
N ASN A 1047 -11.36 34.72 11.06
CA ASN A 1047 -11.69 35.67 10.00
C ASN A 1047 -10.39 36.27 9.45
N VAL A 1048 -10.07 36.01 8.19
CA VAL A 1048 -8.76 36.31 7.59
C VAL A 1048 -8.93 37.13 6.31
N SER A 1049 -8.36 38.33 6.31
CA SER A 1049 -8.23 39.16 5.11
C SER A 1049 -7.00 38.69 4.30
N CYS A 1050 -7.23 37.87 3.26
CA CYS A 1050 -6.13 37.46 2.38
C CYS A 1050 -5.46 38.64 1.66
N HIS A 1051 -6.15 39.76 1.48
CA HIS A 1051 -5.54 40.96 0.90
C HIS A 1051 -4.41 41.49 1.79
N GLU A 1052 -4.68 41.72 3.08
CA GLU A 1052 -3.69 42.17 4.06
C GLU A 1052 -2.58 41.14 4.26
N VAL A 1053 -2.94 39.85 4.42
CA VAL A 1053 -1.97 38.77 4.60
C VAL A 1053 -0.98 38.70 3.43
N LEU A 1054 -1.44 38.81 2.19
CA LEU A 1054 -0.58 38.79 1.00
C LEU A 1054 0.20 40.10 0.79
N LEU A 1055 -0.33 41.24 1.23
CA LEU A 1055 0.42 42.51 1.25
C LEU A 1055 1.62 42.45 2.21
N MET A 1056 1.44 41.87 3.40
CA MET A 1056 2.52 41.69 4.39
C MET A 1056 3.50 40.58 3.99
N ASN A 1057 3.03 39.54 3.29
CA ASN A 1057 3.82 38.35 2.94
C ASN A 1057 4.12 38.23 1.43
N ARG A 1058 4.54 39.33 0.79
CA ARG A 1058 4.87 39.33 -0.65
C ARG A 1058 5.97 38.32 -0.99
N GLY A 1059 5.67 37.43 -1.94
CA GLY A 1059 6.61 36.38 -2.37
C GLY A 1059 6.72 35.20 -1.43
N PHE A 1060 5.75 35.02 -0.51
CA PHE A 1060 5.67 33.87 0.40
C PHE A 1060 5.75 32.52 -0.32
N SER A 1061 6.36 31.56 0.36
CA SER A 1061 6.34 30.15 0.00
C SER A 1061 6.40 29.33 1.28
N LEU A 1062 5.42 28.46 1.51
CA LEU A 1062 5.33 27.61 2.71
C LEU A 1062 6.67 26.91 2.97
N ASN A 1063 7.12 26.90 4.23
CA ASN A 1063 8.43 26.37 4.63
C ASN A 1063 8.47 24.83 4.66
N TYR A 1064 8.07 24.20 3.57
CA TYR A 1064 7.83 22.75 3.48
C TYR A 1064 9.15 21.97 3.25
N PRO A 1065 9.32 20.75 3.83
CA PRO A 1065 10.55 19.94 3.66
C PRO A 1065 10.83 19.44 2.24
N SER A 1066 9.89 19.60 1.31
CA SER A 1066 10.05 19.34 -0.12
C SER A 1066 9.74 20.60 -0.95
N ILE A 1067 10.07 20.55 -2.24
CA ILE A 1067 9.86 21.65 -3.17
C ILE A 1067 9.17 21.13 -4.44
N SER A 1068 7.96 21.60 -4.74
CA SER A 1068 7.32 21.40 -6.05
C SER A 1068 7.20 22.75 -6.79
N VAL A 1069 7.59 22.77 -8.06
CA VAL A 1069 7.58 23.97 -8.91
C VAL A 1069 6.82 23.69 -10.20
N THR A 1070 5.70 24.37 -10.40
CA THR A 1070 4.98 24.37 -11.68
C THR A 1070 5.32 25.62 -12.48
N PHE A 1071 6.06 25.46 -13.58
CA PHE A 1071 6.25 26.52 -14.57
C PHE A 1071 4.98 26.67 -15.42
N LYS A 1072 4.29 27.80 -15.26
CA LYS A 1072 3.20 28.24 -16.14
C LYS A 1072 3.77 28.95 -17.38
N HIS A 1073 2.97 29.06 -18.45
CA HIS A 1073 3.37 29.80 -19.64
C HIS A 1073 3.86 31.22 -19.31
N GLY A 1074 4.98 31.63 -19.93
CA GLY A 1074 5.65 32.92 -19.67
C GLY A 1074 6.53 32.97 -18.41
N MET A 1075 6.33 32.09 -17.42
CA MET A 1075 7.16 32.05 -16.21
C MET A 1075 8.47 31.28 -16.47
N ARG A 1076 9.60 31.99 -16.64
CA ARG A 1076 10.93 31.36 -16.79
C ARG A 1076 11.68 31.16 -15.46
N ILE A 1077 11.36 31.93 -14.43
CA ILE A 1077 12.05 31.91 -13.14
C ILE A 1077 11.03 31.85 -12.00
N LYS A 1078 11.24 30.95 -11.03
CA LYS A 1078 10.51 30.91 -9.76
C LYS A 1078 11.50 30.96 -8.60
N MET A 1079 11.30 31.89 -7.67
CA MET A 1079 12.04 31.96 -6.40
C MET A 1079 11.19 31.35 -5.28
N ILE A 1080 11.83 30.60 -4.39
CA ILE A 1080 11.25 29.97 -3.20
C ILE A 1080 12.18 30.24 -2.02
N GLN A 1081 11.62 30.62 -0.88
CA GLN A 1081 12.35 30.81 0.38
C GLN A 1081 12.13 29.64 1.32
N ARG A 1082 13.16 29.33 2.11
CA ARG A 1082 13.14 28.31 3.17
C ARG A 1082 13.84 28.83 4.42
N ARG A 1083 13.50 28.24 5.56
CA ARG A 1083 14.02 28.52 6.90
C ARG A 1083 14.33 27.18 7.56
N LEU A 1084 15.57 26.99 7.98
CA LEU A 1084 16.03 25.81 8.72
C LEU A 1084 16.35 26.22 10.14
N THR A 1085 15.90 25.42 11.11
CA THR A 1085 16.24 25.56 12.53
C THR A 1085 17.21 24.45 12.93
N ASN A 1086 18.30 24.82 13.59
CA ASN A 1086 19.25 23.86 14.15
C ASN A 1086 18.70 23.21 15.41
N VAL A 1087 18.57 21.88 15.40
CA VAL A 1087 18.18 21.05 16.55
C VAL A 1087 19.28 20.07 16.98
N GLY A 1088 20.38 20.02 16.22
CA GLY A 1088 21.60 19.31 16.57
C GLY A 1088 22.56 20.16 17.40
N SER A 1089 23.85 19.87 17.27
CA SER A 1089 24.92 20.54 18.04
C SER A 1089 25.02 22.06 17.75
N PRO A 1090 25.46 22.88 18.72
CA PRO A 1090 25.83 24.28 18.48
C PRO A 1090 27.13 24.37 17.66
N ASN A 1091 27.42 25.55 17.11
CA ASN A 1091 28.56 25.81 16.21
C ASN A 1091 28.63 24.88 14.98
N SER A 1092 27.48 24.40 14.51
CA SER A 1092 27.37 23.52 13.35
C SER A 1092 27.39 24.29 12.03
N ILE A 1093 28.08 23.72 11.03
CA ILE A 1093 28.18 24.29 9.69
C ILE A 1093 27.65 23.29 8.68
N TYR A 1094 26.71 23.74 7.86
CA TYR A 1094 26.13 22.95 6.77
C TYR A 1094 26.51 23.55 5.42
N SER A 1095 27.00 22.71 4.53
CA SER A 1095 27.29 23.04 3.13
C SER A 1095 26.18 22.50 2.23
N LEU A 1096 25.95 23.19 1.11
CA LEU A 1096 24.91 22.86 0.15
C LEU A 1096 25.40 21.88 -0.94
N GLU A 1097 24.61 20.84 -1.20
CA GLU A 1097 24.65 20.03 -2.42
C GLU A 1097 23.31 20.13 -3.16
N VAL A 1098 23.33 20.11 -4.50
CA VAL A 1098 22.10 20.19 -5.32
C VAL A 1098 22.20 19.26 -6.53
N THR A 1099 21.25 18.34 -6.63
CA THR A 1099 20.96 17.59 -7.86
C THR A 1099 19.83 18.31 -8.60
N ALA A 1100 20.18 19.09 -9.63
CA ALA A 1100 19.21 19.93 -10.35
C ALA A 1100 18.29 19.10 -11.26
N PRO A 1101 16.96 19.35 -11.28
CA PRO A 1101 16.04 18.68 -12.21
C PRO A 1101 16.36 18.95 -13.69
N GLU A 1102 16.18 17.94 -14.52
CA GLU A 1102 16.50 17.96 -15.96
C GLU A 1102 15.76 19.08 -16.72
N GLY A 1103 16.54 20.00 -17.31
CA GLY A 1103 16.02 21.21 -17.97
C GLY A 1103 15.85 22.44 -17.08
N VAL A 1104 16.25 22.39 -15.79
CA VAL A 1104 16.23 23.52 -14.85
C VAL A 1104 17.63 23.83 -14.34
N LYS A 1105 18.00 25.12 -14.27
CA LYS A 1105 19.14 25.58 -13.47
C LYS A 1105 18.64 25.98 -12.09
N VAL A 1106 19.11 25.30 -11.05
CA VAL A 1106 18.86 25.67 -9.66
C VAL A 1106 20.00 26.55 -9.16
N ARG A 1107 19.69 27.67 -8.50
CA ARG A 1107 20.67 28.52 -7.79
C ARG A 1107 20.19 28.71 -6.36
N VAL A 1108 21.10 28.73 -5.40
CA VAL A 1108 20.77 28.90 -3.98
C VAL A 1108 21.66 30.00 -3.37
N LYS A 1109 21.14 30.76 -2.41
CA LYS A 1109 21.94 31.65 -1.56
C LYS A 1109 21.40 31.68 -0.12
N PRO A 1110 22.27 31.63 0.91
CA PRO A 1110 23.72 31.34 0.84
C PRO A 1110 24.00 29.87 0.45
N HIS A 1111 25.27 29.52 0.19
CA HIS A 1111 25.71 28.13 -0.08
C HIS A 1111 26.18 27.40 1.19
N ARG A 1112 26.30 28.12 2.32
CA ARG A 1112 26.65 27.59 3.63
C ARG A 1112 25.74 28.22 4.68
N LEU A 1113 25.34 27.45 5.68
CA LEU A 1113 24.62 27.91 6.87
C LEU A 1113 25.50 27.64 8.10
N ILE A 1114 25.62 28.63 8.99
CA ILE A 1114 26.50 28.61 10.16
C ILE A 1114 25.65 28.88 11.39
N PHE A 1115 25.30 27.84 12.14
CA PHE A 1115 24.47 27.95 13.34
C PHE A 1115 25.37 27.99 14.58
N LYS A 1116 25.35 29.11 15.30
CA LYS A 1116 26.10 29.29 16.55
C LYS A 1116 25.44 28.56 17.72
N HIS A 1117 24.10 28.57 17.75
CA HIS A 1117 23.31 28.05 18.87
C HIS A 1117 22.28 27.00 18.43
N ILE A 1118 21.83 26.19 19.39
CA ILE A 1118 20.65 25.33 19.22
C ILE A 1118 19.40 26.23 19.14
N ASN A 1119 18.40 25.82 18.37
CA ASN A 1119 17.18 26.56 18.04
C ASN A 1119 17.39 27.86 17.25
N GLN A 1120 18.61 28.15 16.77
CA GLN A 1120 18.83 29.23 15.81
C GLN A 1120 18.20 28.86 14.46
N SER A 1121 17.37 29.74 13.92
CA SER A 1121 16.85 29.64 12.54
C SER A 1121 17.68 30.48 11.57
N LEU A 1122 17.93 29.95 10.37
CA LEU A 1122 18.54 30.68 9.25
C LEU A 1122 17.73 30.44 7.97
N SER A 1123 17.67 31.44 7.10
CA SER A 1123 16.95 31.36 5.83
C SER A 1123 17.85 31.32 4.61
N TYR A 1124 17.36 30.65 3.57
CA TYR A 1124 17.99 30.62 2.25
C TYR A 1124 16.93 30.76 1.15
N LYS A 1125 17.36 31.23 -0.01
CA LYS A 1125 16.53 31.42 -1.21
C LYS A 1125 17.01 30.50 -2.33
N VAL A 1126 16.06 29.89 -3.03
CA VAL A 1126 16.27 28.98 -4.16
C VAL A 1126 15.59 29.58 -5.40
N TRP A 1127 16.35 29.74 -6.48
CA TRP A 1127 15.84 30.16 -7.78
C TRP A 1127 15.87 28.98 -8.76
N PHE A 1128 14.70 28.63 -9.28
CA PHE A 1128 14.52 27.66 -10.34
C PHE A 1128 14.38 28.41 -11.66
N ILE A 1129 15.28 28.16 -12.60
CA ILE A 1129 15.36 28.83 -13.90
C ILE A 1129 15.13 27.79 -15.00
N SER A 1130 13.98 27.85 -15.68
CA SER A 1130 13.67 26.93 -16.78
C SER A 1130 14.54 27.21 -18.00
N ARG A 1131 15.26 26.19 -18.48
CA ARG A 1131 15.95 26.23 -19.78
C ARG A 1131 15.03 25.84 -20.94
N LYS A 1132 13.98 25.05 -20.66
CA LYS A 1132 12.95 24.65 -21.63
C LYS A 1132 11.97 25.84 -21.87
N ASN A 1133 11.63 26.11 -23.12
CA ASN A 1133 10.54 27.05 -23.47
C ASN A 1133 9.18 26.39 -23.20
N THR A 1134 8.24 27.14 -22.60
CA THR A 1134 6.90 26.65 -22.18
C THR A 1134 5.93 26.55 -23.36
N GLY A 1135 6.24 25.71 -24.35
CA GLY A 1135 5.52 25.64 -25.63
C GLY A 1135 5.67 24.35 -26.43
N THR A 1136 5.93 23.20 -25.80
CA THR A 1136 5.82 21.87 -26.45
C THR A 1136 4.75 21.05 -25.74
N GLU A 1137 3.92 20.32 -26.49
CA GLU A 1137 2.61 19.77 -26.08
C GLU A 1137 2.63 18.61 -25.06
N THR A 1138 3.77 18.32 -24.43
CA THR A 1138 3.84 17.31 -23.38
C THR A 1138 4.11 17.95 -22.03
N THR A 1139 3.26 17.67 -21.04
CA THR A 1139 3.53 17.97 -19.62
C THR A 1139 4.72 17.15 -19.16
N ARG A 1140 5.92 17.69 -19.34
CA ARG A 1140 7.14 17.07 -18.85
C ARG A 1140 7.22 17.23 -17.34
N PHE A 1141 7.71 16.19 -16.69
CA PHE A 1141 8.07 16.16 -15.28
C PHE A 1141 9.58 15.97 -15.17
N ALA A 1142 10.20 16.60 -14.18
CA ALA A 1142 11.60 16.37 -13.83
C ALA A 1142 11.76 16.42 -12.31
N GLN A 1143 12.69 15.62 -11.79
CA GLN A 1143 12.98 15.53 -10.36
C GLN A 1143 14.46 15.75 -10.05
N GLY A 1144 14.73 16.10 -8.80
CA GLY A 1144 16.07 16.31 -8.25
C GLY A 1144 16.02 16.40 -6.74
N ASP A 1145 17.08 16.89 -6.11
CA ASP A 1145 17.07 17.19 -4.68
C ASP A 1145 18.03 18.33 -4.29
N LEU A 1146 17.83 18.82 -3.08
CA LEU A 1146 18.70 19.76 -2.38
C LEU A 1146 19.08 19.13 -1.05
N LYS A 1147 20.36 19.14 -0.69
CA LYS A 1147 20.86 18.57 0.56
C LYS A 1147 21.69 19.61 1.32
N TRP A 1148 21.49 19.69 2.63
CA TRP A 1148 22.41 20.36 3.55
C TRP A 1148 23.22 19.30 4.29
N VAL A 1149 24.53 19.29 4.07
CA VAL A 1149 25.46 18.29 4.61
C VAL A 1149 26.33 18.93 5.67
N HIS A 1150 26.37 18.34 6.87
CA HIS A 1150 27.16 18.86 7.99
C HIS A 1150 28.66 18.64 7.77
N HIS A 1151 29.44 19.71 7.91
CA HIS A 1151 30.86 19.76 7.52
C HIS A 1151 31.74 18.74 8.26
N ASN A 1152 31.46 18.49 9.54
CA ASN A 1152 32.29 17.63 10.39
C ASN A 1152 31.65 16.25 10.68
N ASN A 1153 30.45 15.97 10.14
CA ASN A 1153 29.77 14.69 10.35
C ASN A 1153 28.81 14.39 9.20
N SER A 1154 29.23 13.52 8.29
CA SER A 1154 28.49 13.15 7.09
C SER A 1154 27.20 12.35 7.34
N PHE A 1155 26.90 11.98 8.59
CA PHE A 1155 25.61 11.42 9.03
C PHE A 1155 24.46 12.43 8.86
N TYR A 1156 24.68 13.70 9.21
CA TYR A 1156 23.64 14.74 9.11
C TYR A 1156 23.55 15.26 7.67
N ARG A 1157 22.64 14.67 6.90
CA ARG A 1157 22.28 15.05 5.53
C ARG A 1157 20.80 15.38 5.47
N VAL A 1158 20.47 16.67 5.50
CA VAL A 1158 19.09 17.15 5.51
C VAL A 1158 18.64 17.31 4.06
N ARG A 1159 17.92 16.31 3.54
CA ARG A 1159 17.53 16.23 2.12
C ARG A 1159 16.12 16.77 1.89
N SER A 1160 15.93 17.50 0.79
CA SER A 1160 14.63 17.95 0.29
C SER A 1160 14.45 17.50 -1.17
N PRO A 1161 13.46 16.65 -1.49
CA PRO A 1161 13.17 16.29 -2.87
C PRO A 1161 12.62 17.51 -3.64
N ILE A 1162 12.98 17.60 -4.91
CA ILE A 1162 12.54 18.64 -5.83
C ILE A 1162 11.70 17.98 -6.95
N SER A 1163 10.51 18.52 -7.18
CA SER A 1163 9.62 18.22 -8.30
C SER A 1163 9.47 19.46 -9.18
N VAL A 1164 9.56 19.28 -10.49
CA VAL A 1164 9.31 20.33 -11.49
C VAL A 1164 8.33 19.83 -12.54
N THR A 1165 7.32 20.64 -12.82
CA THR A 1165 6.32 20.40 -13.87
C THR A 1165 6.24 21.62 -14.80
N TRP A 1166 6.11 21.38 -16.11
CA TRP A 1166 5.81 22.44 -17.08
C TRP A 1166 4.38 22.29 -17.56
N LYS A 1167 3.54 23.30 -17.30
CA LYS A 1167 2.20 23.39 -17.89
C LYS A 1167 2.28 24.14 -19.22
N GLY A 1168 1.63 23.60 -20.25
CA GLY A 1168 1.39 24.31 -21.51
C GLY A 1168 0.44 25.50 -21.33
N LYS A 1169 0.08 26.16 -22.43
CA LYS A 1169 -1.08 27.07 -22.42
C LYS A 1169 -2.32 26.23 -22.11
N GLU A 1170 -3.03 26.58 -21.04
CA GLU A 1170 -4.44 26.23 -20.90
C GLU A 1170 -5.18 27.08 -21.96
N TYR A 1171 -5.80 26.40 -22.93
CA TYR A 1171 -6.50 26.94 -24.11
C TYR A 1171 -8.01 26.84 -23.92
#